data_AF-A0A7C3K791-F1
#
_entry.id   AF-A0A7C3K791-F1
#
_cell.length_a   1.000
_cell.length_b   1.000
_cell.length_c   1.000
_cell.angle_alpha   90.00
_cell.angle_beta   90.00
_cell.angle_gamma   90.00
#
_symmetry.space_group_name_H-M   'P 1'
#
loop_
_entity.id
_entity.type
_entity.pdbx_description
1 polymer ?
#
loop_
_entity_poly.entity_id
_entity_poly.type
_entity_poly.pdbx_seq_one_letter_code
_entity_poly.pdbx_strand_id
1 'polypeptide(L)'
;MNGRRSRGWGRTIRHVAHHARGRRGRAPAPAVGTPQRRGVVGILAMMFLVMFGSLAVAMAVVTQGNLRTAASHLRVTRALGAVDTGMEIAASRLSEAAERFVVSKGEVDAAYALALWNGTYDDDPAVTVLPPPDGRVEEEAATSIREALLYHHQADEEGNTVAEDGSNAPAPIVLPDPPTGWLVAAPIGIARNGAGDIVTAAQITYVPPDEAGRVLVVVTGYDWDHTRGAWVTRTAQQYFEISKRIEHAVLSPSRVMIGRNVQVDGPVGVRYASAALDELDGPPLTVKSDFEGLDDQLDEMLEDFYEAVLDDDVDGDNRLRVNHAVESSSLDELNLIDYDNDAEADNAFIDLTSDNAVDEFDLFLNRFDANGDGRVAISDALREGTPGAALTAEFTLDDSLALLIDSGVPDRNGNGRFNGAFTDGAWDYSTFRDNNGDGTKDEEDVDADDVTLGYRDGALDFRDRYAKIRGSAYLVASRQQWEASHDEFGNEIDDYQKLVEGAIRSESGERPMTFEADDAEVPQITAESFEDATEALKEIASDGEPFSEQVESQTEPGWTPSTVIEPTPYGSLTPADWYARPVYEGMVFRDVTIPMGTNALFKNCTFIGVTRVECYQDNTHPSWSFYGEEVRDPETGALSLKYPPPPAESEAQLDKSYAEEGSPGYDDLPDPLFVTVDLDGDGEANDQCTNTKLVCNNIRFHDCTFVGSIVSDTPQVFTHVRNKLAFTGATKFVKQHPEYPDDPDYNPDADDMAEINKSSMMLPQYSVDIGTNNASPDQDVRLEGAIIAGVLDVRGNTMIDGVLLMTFEPVYGSAPLEQYGEAVGNPAGFNVTLGYFGPEDGDGEGINLSELEDLDGDGELDVGWDSARDENGNLIPLEGWDGVHIESWYDGIVEEDTEIDPGTYVRRAVPFNGYGKVQLKYNPELVLPDGLAVPISVTVVRGSYTEGRFVIEEEEGEGE
;
A
#
# COMPACT_ATOMS: atom_id res chain seq x y z
N MET A 1 36.43 -9.24 39.56
CA MET A 1 37.02 -10.16 40.57
C MET A 1 38.30 -10.78 40.02
N ASN A 2 39.27 -11.15 40.89
CA ASN A 2 40.46 -11.99 40.60
C ASN A 2 41.45 -11.53 39.49
N GLY A 3 42.75 -11.82 39.56
CA GLY A 3 43.52 -12.38 40.67
C GLY A 3 44.76 -13.21 40.27
N ARG A 4 45.95 -12.58 40.32
CA ARG A 4 47.25 -13.17 40.77
C ARG A 4 47.78 -14.53 40.23
N ARG A 5 49.08 -14.49 39.85
CA ARG A 5 50.13 -15.55 39.98
C ARG A 5 49.95 -16.76 39.01
N SER A 6 50.93 -17.63 38.71
CA SER A 6 52.32 -17.92 39.15
C SER A 6 53.15 -18.46 37.97
N ARG A 7 54.45 -18.20 37.75
CA ARG A 7 55.70 -18.68 38.43
C ARG A 7 56.00 -20.21 38.41
N GLY A 8 57.08 -20.60 37.71
CA GLY A 8 57.92 -21.81 37.89
C GLY A 8 57.87 -22.82 36.72
N TRP A 9 58.86 -23.68 36.41
CA TRP A 9 60.29 -23.88 36.77
C TRP A 9 60.90 -24.98 35.84
N GLY A 10 62.21 -25.26 35.63
CA GLY A 10 63.49 -24.77 36.18
C GLY A 10 64.55 -24.55 35.06
N ARG A 11 65.75 -25.18 34.98
CA ARG A 11 66.48 -26.11 35.88
C ARG A 11 68.03 -26.04 35.65
N THR A 12 68.81 -25.61 36.65
CA THR A 12 70.24 -25.94 37.00
C THR A 12 71.40 -25.88 35.94
N ILE A 13 72.67 -25.57 36.25
CA ILE A 13 73.60 -26.18 37.27
C ILE A 13 74.65 -25.17 37.85
N ARG A 14 75.04 -25.40 39.12
CA ARG A 14 76.24 -25.08 39.97
C ARG A 14 77.57 -24.59 39.28
N HIS A 15 78.60 -23.98 39.91
CA HIS A 15 78.94 -23.53 41.29
C HIS A 15 80.20 -22.58 41.33
N VAL A 16 80.15 -21.48 42.13
CA VAL A 16 81.05 -21.07 43.27
C VAL A 16 82.54 -20.58 43.12
N ALA A 17 82.83 -19.49 43.88
CA ALA A 17 84.12 -19.02 44.49
C ALA A 17 85.23 -18.37 43.62
N HIS A 18 86.09 -17.43 44.09
CA HIS A 18 86.07 -16.45 45.22
C HIS A 18 87.23 -15.41 45.03
N HIS A 19 87.10 -14.19 45.60
CA HIS A 19 88.19 -13.21 45.91
C HIS A 19 89.10 -12.65 44.76
N ALA A 20 89.93 -11.61 44.96
CA ALA A 20 89.78 -10.29 45.62
C ALA A 20 91.03 -9.39 45.37
N ARG A 21 90.82 -8.07 45.17
CA ARG A 21 91.77 -6.94 45.40
C ARG A 21 93.19 -6.95 44.75
N GLY A 22 93.52 -5.83 44.08
CA GLY A 22 94.59 -4.95 44.63
C GLY A 22 95.75 -4.40 43.76
N ARG A 23 95.55 -3.18 43.23
CA ARG A 23 96.47 -2.00 43.33
C ARG A 23 97.80 -1.90 42.52
N ARG A 24 98.06 -0.66 42.03
CA ARG A 24 99.33 -0.07 41.49
C ARG A 24 99.76 -0.61 40.11
N GLY A 25 99.91 0.15 39.03
CA GLY A 25 100.37 1.55 38.86
C GLY A 25 101.60 1.58 37.93
N ARG A 26 101.88 2.75 37.32
CA ARG A 26 103.11 3.11 36.55
C ARG A 26 103.07 2.85 35.02
N ALA A 27 103.22 3.95 34.26
CA ALA A 27 103.48 3.93 32.81
C ALA A 27 104.95 3.57 32.49
N PRO A 28 105.23 3.19 31.23
CA PRO A 28 106.27 3.94 30.51
C PRO A 28 105.98 4.22 29.02
N ALA A 29 106.41 5.42 28.60
CA ALA A 29 106.98 5.87 27.31
C ALA A 29 106.47 5.35 25.93
N PRO A 30 106.40 6.23 24.91
CA PRO A 30 105.93 5.89 23.56
C PRO A 30 107.04 5.37 22.62
N ALA A 31 106.66 4.63 21.59
CA ALA A 31 107.52 4.28 20.47
C ALA A 31 106.82 4.49 19.11
N VAL A 32 107.29 5.54 18.41
CA VAL A 32 107.33 5.78 16.96
C VAL A 32 106.61 4.76 16.05
N GLY A 33 105.63 5.23 15.27
CA GLY A 33 104.92 4.43 14.28
C GLY A 33 105.58 4.38 12.89
N THR A 34 105.11 3.46 12.04
CA THR A 34 105.34 3.46 10.59
C THR A 34 104.02 3.70 9.85
N PRO A 35 103.98 4.54 8.81
CA PRO A 35 102.72 4.91 8.15
C PRO A 35 102.40 4.00 6.95
N GLN A 36 101.22 3.38 6.95
CA GLN A 36 100.61 2.81 5.74
C GLN A 36 99.15 3.27 5.57
N ARG A 37 98.96 4.18 4.60
CA ARG A 37 97.77 4.42 3.77
C ARG A 37 96.38 4.36 4.46
N ARG A 38 96.09 5.32 5.35
CA ARG A 38 94.72 5.57 5.87
C ARG A 38 93.90 6.61 5.08
N GLY A 39 94.48 7.32 4.12
CA GLY A 39 93.84 8.46 3.43
C GLY A 39 92.60 8.10 2.61
N VAL A 40 92.70 7.11 1.71
CA VAL A 40 91.61 6.77 0.77
C VAL A 40 90.39 6.19 1.50
N VAL A 41 90.60 5.32 2.49
CA VAL A 41 89.51 4.75 3.31
C VAL A 41 88.84 5.82 4.16
N GLY A 42 89.59 6.78 4.71
CA GLY A 42 89.01 7.90 5.46
C GLY A 42 88.12 8.81 4.59
N ILE A 43 88.55 9.11 3.37
CA ILE A 43 87.77 9.92 2.42
C ILE A 43 86.53 9.18 1.94
N LEU A 44 86.66 7.90 1.54
CA LEU A 44 85.51 7.07 1.15
C LEU A 44 84.52 6.89 2.31
N ALA A 45 84.99 6.67 3.53
CA ALA A 45 84.13 6.58 4.70
C ALA A 45 83.40 7.90 4.98
N MET A 46 84.06 9.06 4.84
CA MET A 46 83.40 10.36 4.95
C MET A 46 82.35 10.56 3.84
N MET A 47 82.66 10.22 2.59
CA MET A 47 81.71 10.32 1.49
C MET A 47 80.50 9.41 1.69
N PHE A 48 80.70 8.16 2.11
CA PHE A 48 79.58 7.27 2.46
C PHE A 48 78.76 7.78 3.65
N LEU A 49 79.39 8.31 4.70
CA LEU A 49 78.68 8.84 5.86
C LEU A 49 77.84 10.08 5.49
N VAL A 50 78.36 10.95 4.61
CA VAL A 50 77.59 12.07 4.04
C VAL A 50 76.44 11.57 3.17
N MET A 51 76.66 10.61 2.26
CA MET A 51 75.60 10.07 1.39
C MET A 51 74.48 9.36 2.19
N PHE A 52 74.84 8.48 3.13
CA PHE A 52 73.87 7.82 4.00
C PHE A 52 73.18 8.82 4.94
N GLY A 53 73.89 9.84 5.43
CA GLY A 53 73.29 10.94 6.19
C GLY A 53 72.25 11.71 5.37
N SER A 54 72.56 12.08 4.12
CA SER A 54 71.59 12.74 3.24
C SER A 54 70.41 11.86 2.86
N LEU A 55 70.63 10.55 2.65
CA LEU A 55 69.56 9.60 2.34
C LEU A 55 68.63 9.39 3.53
N ALA A 56 69.18 9.24 4.75
CA ALA A 56 68.40 9.10 5.97
C ALA A 56 67.57 10.37 6.26
N VAL A 57 68.13 11.56 6.05
CA VAL A 57 67.39 12.83 6.17
C VAL A 57 66.30 12.93 5.09
N ALA A 58 66.59 12.58 3.84
CA ALA A 58 65.58 12.58 2.76
C ALA A 58 64.44 11.61 3.06
N MET A 59 64.74 10.38 3.49
CA MET A 59 63.74 9.40 3.91
C MET A 59 62.92 9.89 5.10
N ALA A 60 63.53 10.50 6.11
CA ALA A 60 62.81 11.07 7.25
C ALA A 60 61.83 12.19 6.82
N VAL A 61 62.23 13.07 5.89
CA VAL A 61 61.36 14.11 5.34
C VAL A 61 60.21 13.51 4.51
N VAL A 62 60.48 12.50 3.68
CA VAL A 62 59.44 11.79 2.90
C VAL A 62 58.46 11.07 3.83
N THR A 63 58.93 10.38 4.87
CA THR A 63 58.08 9.73 5.87
C THR A 63 57.23 10.76 6.64
N GLN A 64 57.80 11.91 7.02
CA GLN A 64 57.02 13.00 7.64
C GLN A 64 55.97 13.57 6.67
N GLY A 65 56.29 13.69 5.38
CA GLY A 65 55.33 14.06 4.34
C GLY A 65 54.17 13.06 4.26
N ASN A 66 54.47 11.77 4.12
CA ASN A 66 53.47 10.70 4.04
C ASN A 66 52.59 10.65 5.30
N LEU A 67 53.18 10.74 6.51
CA LEU A 67 52.43 10.77 7.76
C LEU A 67 51.52 12.00 7.86
N ARG A 68 51.97 13.17 7.38
CA ARG A 68 51.15 14.39 7.36
C ARG A 68 50.00 14.29 6.35
N THR A 69 50.24 13.67 5.19
CA THR A 69 49.19 13.42 4.20
C THR A 69 48.16 12.41 4.71
N ALA A 70 48.60 11.28 5.27
CA ALA A 70 47.71 10.29 5.87
C ALA A 70 46.91 10.86 7.05
N ALA A 71 47.53 11.64 7.93
CA ALA A 71 46.82 12.34 9.00
C ALA A 71 45.83 13.38 8.45
N SER A 72 46.14 14.08 7.36
CA SER A 72 45.19 15.02 6.74
C SER A 72 44.01 14.29 6.10
N HIS A 73 44.24 13.14 5.46
CA HIS A 73 43.19 12.28 4.90
C HIS A 73 42.27 11.74 5.99
N LEU A 74 42.80 11.20 7.09
CA LEU A 74 41.99 10.68 8.19
C LEU A 74 41.07 11.74 8.81
N ARG A 75 41.54 13.00 8.90
CA ARG A 75 40.71 14.12 9.37
C ARG A 75 39.62 14.50 8.38
N VAL A 76 39.93 14.48 7.08
CA VAL A 76 38.92 14.68 6.03
C VAL A 76 37.87 13.57 6.06
N THR A 77 38.27 12.30 6.19
CA THR A 77 37.34 11.17 6.31
C THR A 77 36.46 11.25 7.56
N ARG A 78 36.98 11.76 8.69
CA ARG A 78 36.17 12.00 9.90
C ARG A 78 35.23 13.19 9.77
N ALA A 79 35.67 14.26 9.11
CA ALA A 79 34.81 15.40 8.83
C ALA A 79 33.68 15.00 7.86
N LEU A 80 33.93 14.12 6.88
CA LEU A 80 32.90 13.50 6.04
C LEU A 80 31.97 12.60 6.86
N GLY A 81 32.48 11.64 7.63
CA GLY A 81 31.61 10.81 8.47
C GLY A 81 30.77 11.59 9.48
N ALA A 82 31.24 12.77 9.92
CA ALA A 82 30.44 13.70 10.72
C ALA A 82 29.40 14.48 9.92
N VAL A 83 29.62 14.72 8.61
CA VAL A 83 28.57 15.19 7.70
C VAL A 83 27.51 14.10 7.54
N ASP A 84 27.91 12.86 7.26
CA ASP A 84 26.97 11.74 7.02
C ASP A 84 26.09 11.49 8.27
N THR A 85 26.71 11.34 9.46
CA THR A 85 25.98 11.22 10.73
C THR A 85 25.13 12.47 11.04
N GLY A 86 25.61 13.65 10.65
CA GLY A 86 24.86 14.90 10.85
C GLY A 86 23.66 15.04 9.92
N MET A 87 23.71 14.46 8.71
CA MET A 87 22.59 14.43 7.76
C MET A 87 21.49 13.50 8.26
N GLU A 88 21.87 12.31 8.76
CA GLU A 88 20.94 11.37 9.39
C GLU A 88 20.19 12.00 10.58
N ILE A 89 20.93 12.65 11.49
CA ILE A 89 20.35 13.39 12.62
C ILE A 89 19.48 14.56 12.14
N ALA A 90 19.83 15.20 11.03
CA ALA A 90 19.05 16.31 10.50
C ALA A 90 17.72 15.83 9.89
N ALA A 91 17.74 14.69 9.19
CA ALA A 91 16.58 14.04 8.60
C ALA A 91 15.58 13.58 9.68
N SER A 92 16.00 12.76 10.66
CA SER A 92 15.09 12.27 11.71
C SER A 92 14.48 13.43 12.51
N ARG A 93 15.28 14.44 12.87
CA ARG A 93 14.77 15.62 13.58
C ARG A 93 13.81 16.48 12.74
N LEU A 94 13.95 16.48 11.42
CA LEU A 94 13.02 17.20 10.53
C LEU A 94 11.69 16.45 10.43
N SER A 95 11.73 15.12 10.30
CA SER A 95 10.55 14.26 10.33
C SER A 95 9.80 14.38 11.67
N GLU A 96 10.47 14.11 12.80
CA GLU A 96 9.88 14.22 14.16
C GLU A 96 9.30 15.61 14.47
N ALA A 97 9.83 16.67 13.85
CA ALA A 97 9.35 18.04 14.04
C ALA A 97 8.17 18.39 13.12
N ALA A 98 8.07 17.78 11.93
CA ALA A 98 7.01 17.99 10.97
C ALA A 98 5.78 17.13 11.27
N GLU A 99 5.96 15.86 11.65
CA GLU A 99 4.90 14.91 12.05
C GLU A 99 4.01 15.42 13.18
N ARG A 100 4.51 16.38 13.97
CA ARG A 100 3.72 17.05 15.00
C ARG A 100 2.61 17.93 14.45
N PHE A 101 2.67 18.34 13.18
CA PHE A 101 1.68 19.22 12.56
C PHE A 101 0.67 18.36 11.79
N VAL A 102 -0.50 18.18 12.37
CA VAL A 102 -1.64 17.51 11.73
C VAL A 102 -2.44 18.55 10.95
N VAL A 103 -2.66 18.29 9.66
CA VAL A 103 -3.33 19.23 8.74
C VAL A 103 -4.46 18.52 7.98
N SER A 104 -5.60 19.20 7.80
CA SER A 104 -6.70 18.70 6.96
C SER A 104 -6.61 19.15 5.49
N LYS A 105 -5.95 20.27 5.16
CA LYS A 105 -5.69 20.65 3.76
C LYS A 105 -5.01 19.50 3.00
N GLY A 106 -5.49 19.16 1.82
CA GLY A 106 -5.01 18.04 0.99
C GLY A 106 -3.62 18.28 0.38
N GLU A 107 -3.46 19.40 -0.32
CA GLU A 107 -2.21 19.78 -0.99
C GLU A 107 -1.31 20.67 -0.12
N VAL A 108 -0.03 20.28 0.02
CA VAL A 108 0.99 21.09 0.70
C VAL A 108 1.80 21.88 -0.34
N ASP A 109 1.16 22.91 -0.91
CA ASP A 109 1.81 23.82 -1.86
C ASP A 109 2.98 24.61 -1.19
N ALA A 110 3.86 25.19 -2.00
CA ALA A 110 5.05 25.90 -1.53
C ALA A 110 4.75 27.09 -0.59
N ALA A 111 3.62 27.79 -0.77
CA ALA A 111 3.23 28.88 0.10
C ALA A 111 2.69 28.36 1.45
N TYR A 112 1.96 27.25 1.45
CA TYR A 112 1.49 26.58 2.66
C TYR A 112 2.65 25.92 3.43
N ALA A 113 3.58 25.25 2.76
CA ALA A 113 4.82 24.74 3.35
C ALA A 113 5.62 25.87 4.03
N LEU A 114 5.75 27.03 3.39
CA LEU A 114 6.40 28.21 3.96
C LEU A 114 5.60 28.80 5.14
N ALA A 115 4.27 28.73 5.12
CA ALA A 115 3.42 29.16 6.23
C ALA A 115 3.58 28.26 7.47
N LEU A 116 3.61 26.93 7.28
CA LEU A 116 3.90 25.91 8.30
C LEU A 116 5.32 26.06 8.87
N TRP A 117 6.30 26.38 8.02
CA TRP A 117 7.67 26.66 8.43
C TRP A 117 7.79 27.91 9.32
N ASN A 118 6.97 28.94 9.09
CA ASN A 118 7.04 30.21 9.81
C ASN A 118 5.99 30.39 10.92
N GLY A 119 4.97 29.54 11.00
CA GLY A 119 3.85 29.70 11.94
C GLY A 119 2.91 30.83 11.53
N THR A 120 2.67 30.96 10.22
CA THR A 120 1.84 32.01 9.62
C THR A 120 0.72 31.45 8.75
N TYR A 121 0.31 30.21 9.02
CA TYR A 121 -0.90 29.62 8.45
C TYR A 121 -2.14 30.22 9.13
N ASP A 122 -3.27 30.21 8.42
CA ASP A 122 -4.57 30.55 9.01
C ASP A 122 -5.10 29.38 9.86
N ASP A 123 -5.98 29.64 10.83
CA ASP A 123 -6.60 28.61 11.69
C ASP A 123 -7.70 27.80 10.97
N ASP A 124 -7.90 28.03 9.67
CA ASP A 124 -8.98 27.50 8.83
C ASP A 124 -8.42 27.23 7.42
N PRO A 125 -8.20 25.96 7.02
CA PRO A 125 -8.43 24.73 7.79
C PRO A 125 -7.53 24.58 9.02
N ALA A 126 -8.03 23.91 10.06
CA ALA A 126 -7.37 23.83 11.36
C ALA A 126 -6.08 22.98 11.34
N VAL A 127 -4.98 23.55 11.87
CA VAL A 127 -3.72 22.86 12.10
C VAL A 127 -3.60 22.47 13.58
N THR A 128 -3.52 21.18 13.88
CA THR A 128 -3.34 20.68 15.25
C THR A 128 -1.87 20.32 15.50
N VAL A 129 -1.28 20.89 16.56
CA VAL A 129 0.11 20.59 16.93
C VAL A 129 0.16 19.57 18.07
N LEU A 130 0.66 18.37 17.77
CA LEU A 130 0.88 17.29 18.70
C LEU A 130 2.07 17.55 19.65
N PRO A 131 2.06 16.97 20.86
CA PRO A 131 3.22 16.96 21.73
C PRO A 131 4.42 16.25 21.06
N PRO A 132 5.67 16.56 21.46
CA PRO A 132 6.84 15.90 20.89
C PRO A 132 6.85 14.38 21.21
N PRO A 133 7.08 13.50 20.22
CA PRO A 133 6.87 12.05 20.36
C PRO A 133 7.74 11.42 21.47
N ASP A 134 8.98 11.88 21.63
CA ASP A 134 9.94 11.40 22.63
C ASP A 134 9.61 11.77 24.10
N GLY A 135 8.42 12.33 24.36
CA GLY A 135 8.02 12.81 25.70
C GLY A 135 8.90 13.95 26.22
N ARG A 136 9.54 14.70 25.32
CA ARG A 136 10.38 15.87 25.63
C ARG A 136 9.50 16.94 26.29
N VAL A 137 10.03 17.59 27.33
CA VAL A 137 9.30 18.63 28.06
C VAL A 137 9.61 19.99 27.44
N GLU A 138 8.68 20.51 26.66
CA GLU A 138 8.69 21.89 26.15
C GLU A 138 7.96 22.82 27.14
N GLU A 139 8.37 24.10 27.22
CA GLU A 139 7.71 25.08 28.10
C GLU A 139 6.39 25.62 27.51
N GLU A 140 6.33 25.73 26.18
CA GLU A 140 5.17 26.14 25.38
C GLU A 140 5.13 25.27 24.10
N ALA A 141 3.94 25.02 23.54
CA ALA A 141 3.83 24.24 22.30
C ALA A 141 4.39 25.03 21.11
N ALA A 142 5.12 24.36 20.23
CA ALA A 142 5.66 24.97 19.01
C ALA A 142 4.54 25.48 18.08
N THR A 143 4.75 26.65 17.50
CA THR A 143 3.82 27.30 16.55
C THR A 143 4.25 27.13 15.09
N SER A 144 5.39 26.50 14.83
CA SER A 144 5.95 26.27 13.49
C SER A 144 6.93 25.11 13.47
N ILE A 145 7.13 24.48 12.32
CA ILE A 145 8.11 23.39 12.14
C ILE A 145 9.53 23.86 12.53
N ARG A 146 9.87 25.11 12.20
CA ARG A 146 11.13 25.76 12.56
C ARG A 146 11.31 25.91 14.08
N GLU A 147 10.24 26.18 14.82
CA GLU A 147 10.26 26.31 16.27
C GLU A 147 10.33 24.93 16.95
N ALA A 148 9.59 23.94 16.45
CA ALA A 148 9.71 22.54 16.90
C ALA A 148 11.14 22.01 16.73
N LEU A 149 11.76 22.24 15.56
CA LEU A 149 13.17 21.96 15.31
C LEU A 149 14.10 22.68 16.31
N LEU A 150 13.86 23.98 16.57
CA LEU A 150 14.65 24.74 17.53
C LEU A 150 14.60 24.11 18.93
N TYR A 151 13.42 23.66 19.38
CA TYR A 151 13.27 22.97 20.65
C TYR A 151 13.95 21.60 20.66
N HIS A 152 13.88 20.82 19.58
CA HIS A 152 14.62 19.55 19.45
C HIS A 152 16.14 19.75 19.57
N HIS A 153 16.70 20.78 18.94
CA HIS A 153 18.14 21.11 19.05
C HIS A 153 18.52 21.78 20.39
N GLN A 154 17.59 22.43 21.09
CA GLN A 154 17.81 22.96 22.45
C GLN A 154 17.71 21.89 23.54
N ALA A 155 17.03 20.77 23.28
CA ALA A 155 16.94 19.64 24.20
C ALA A 155 18.23 18.81 24.31
N ASP A 156 19.21 19.02 23.41
CA ASP A 156 20.53 18.39 23.50
C ASP A 156 21.26 18.78 24.80
N GLU A 157 21.88 17.80 25.47
CA GLU A 157 22.67 18.06 26.68
C GLU A 157 23.75 19.12 26.41
N GLU A 158 23.83 20.18 27.22
CA GLU A 158 24.87 21.24 27.12
C GLU A 158 26.31 20.69 27.09
N GLY A 159 26.52 19.50 27.68
CA GLY A 159 27.80 18.79 27.63
C GLY A 159 28.16 18.27 26.24
N ASN A 160 27.19 18.08 25.34
CA ASN A 160 27.30 17.44 24.03
C ASN A 160 27.27 18.38 22.82
N THR A 161 26.78 19.61 22.95
CA THR A 161 26.97 20.66 21.94
C THR A 161 28.31 21.37 22.14
N VAL A 162 28.91 21.93 21.09
CA VAL A 162 30.15 22.72 21.21
C VAL A 162 29.84 24.07 21.84
N ALA A 163 30.35 24.30 23.06
CA ALA A 163 30.11 25.52 23.81
C ALA A 163 30.66 26.78 23.10
N GLU A 164 29.95 27.91 23.20
CA GLU A 164 30.33 29.19 22.58
C GLU A 164 31.72 29.69 22.99
N ASP A 165 32.16 29.38 24.21
CA ASP A 165 33.48 29.73 24.73
C ASP A 165 34.57 28.67 24.44
N GLY A 166 34.17 27.52 23.89
CA GLY A 166 35.01 26.36 23.69
C GLY A 166 35.44 25.67 24.98
N SER A 167 34.66 25.74 26.07
CA SER A 167 35.02 25.10 27.34
C SER A 167 34.98 23.56 27.32
N ASN A 168 34.21 22.96 26.42
CA ASN A 168 34.10 21.50 26.22
C ASN A 168 34.67 21.01 24.87
N ALA A 169 35.40 21.87 24.16
CA ALA A 169 36.03 21.59 22.86
C ALA A 169 37.42 22.25 22.78
N PRO A 170 38.30 21.89 21.83
CA PRO A 170 39.62 22.53 21.73
C PRO A 170 39.63 24.01 21.33
N ALA A 171 38.56 24.49 20.68
CA ALA A 171 38.29 25.88 20.33
C ALA A 171 36.80 26.04 19.98
N PRO A 172 36.19 27.21 20.18
CA PRO A 172 34.82 27.47 19.74
C PRO A 172 34.69 27.40 18.22
N ILE A 173 33.47 27.10 17.76
CA ILE A 173 33.07 27.19 16.35
C ILE A 173 32.24 28.47 16.22
N VAL A 174 32.63 29.34 15.28
CA VAL A 174 31.87 30.56 15.00
C VAL A 174 30.72 30.20 14.07
N LEU A 175 29.49 30.30 14.57
CA LEU A 175 28.29 30.12 13.76
C LEU A 175 28.14 31.34 12.82
N PRO A 176 27.68 31.16 11.56
CA PRO A 176 27.33 32.27 10.70
C PRO A 176 26.08 32.98 11.25
N ASP A 177 25.95 34.29 11.01
CA ASP A 177 24.68 34.99 11.21
C ASP A 177 23.67 34.47 10.16
N PRO A 178 22.57 33.79 10.54
CA PRO A 178 21.60 33.27 9.58
C PRO A 178 20.82 34.38 8.86
N PRO A 179 20.47 34.21 7.59
CA PRO A 179 19.37 34.94 6.96
C PRO A 179 18.05 34.74 7.73
N THR A 180 17.10 35.66 7.54
CA THR A 180 15.78 35.56 8.17
C THR A 180 15.06 34.28 7.73
N GLY A 181 14.36 33.61 8.66
CA GLY A 181 13.67 32.34 8.43
C GLY A 181 14.54 31.08 8.58
N TRP A 182 15.87 31.19 8.50
CA TRP A 182 16.75 30.02 8.63
C TRP A 182 16.86 29.55 10.10
N LEU A 183 17.29 28.30 10.28
CA LEU A 183 17.65 27.72 11.57
C LEU A 183 19.07 27.15 11.50
N VAL A 184 20.00 27.74 12.24
CA VAL A 184 21.37 27.23 12.42
C VAL A 184 21.48 26.63 13.82
N ALA A 185 21.67 25.31 13.90
CA ALA A 185 21.84 24.61 15.18
C ALA A 185 23.25 24.79 15.75
N ALA A 186 23.39 24.55 17.06
CA ALA A 186 24.69 24.43 17.70
C ALA A 186 25.41 23.15 17.20
N PRO A 187 26.75 23.13 17.07
CA PRO A 187 27.45 21.95 16.58
C PRO A 187 27.40 20.79 17.59
N ILE A 188 26.83 19.66 17.18
CA ILE A 188 26.65 18.44 18.01
C ILE A 188 27.95 17.64 18.00
N GLY A 189 28.41 17.20 19.16
CA GLY A 189 29.64 16.43 19.33
C GLY A 189 29.48 14.96 18.95
N ILE A 190 30.23 14.53 17.92
CA ILE A 190 30.25 13.14 17.41
C ILE A 190 31.35 12.30 18.09
N ALA A 191 32.53 12.90 18.35
CA ALA A 191 33.63 12.18 19.00
C ALA A 191 34.44 13.07 19.95
N ARG A 192 34.95 12.44 21.02
CA ARG A 192 35.74 13.09 22.08
C ARG A 192 37.16 12.54 22.17
N ASN A 193 38.07 13.36 22.66
CA ASN A 193 39.42 12.93 23.00
C ASN A 193 39.52 12.34 24.42
N GLY A 194 40.70 11.86 24.81
CA GLY A 194 40.95 11.30 26.14
C GLY A 194 40.95 12.29 27.31
N ALA A 195 40.74 13.59 27.06
CA ALA A 195 40.49 14.62 28.09
C ALA A 195 38.99 14.94 28.26
N GLY A 196 38.14 14.50 27.32
CA GLY A 196 36.69 14.77 27.30
C GLY A 196 36.26 15.79 26.25
N ASP A 197 37.20 16.52 25.65
CA ASP A 197 36.91 17.58 24.68
C ASP A 197 36.33 16.99 23.38
N ILE A 198 35.29 17.63 22.84
CA ILE A 198 34.71 17.32 21.52
C ILE A 198 35.75 17.64 20.44
N VAL A 199 36.19 16.63 19.68
CA VAL A 199 37.20 16.77 18.60
C VAL A 199 36.67 16.47 17.21
N THR A 200 35.45 15.92 17.12
CA THR A 200 34.69 15.76 15.88
C THR A 200 33.26 16.18 16.17
N ALA A 201 32.66 17.04 15.33
CA ALA A 201 31.33 17.60 15.52
C ALA A 201 30.59 17.82 14.19
N ALA A 202 29.27 17.90 14.21
CA ALA A 202 28.42 18.20 13.07
C ALA A 202 27.54 19.43 13.38
N GLN A 203 27.52 20.42 12.50
CA GLN A 203 26.61 21.56 12.56
C GLN A 203 25.56 21.39 11.47
N ILE A 204 24.29 21.49 11.85
CA ILE A 204 23.15 21.38 10.94
C ILE A 204 22.57 22.79 10.72
N THR A 205 22.19 23.09 9.48
CA THR A 205 21.51 24.31 9.08
C THR A 205 20.32 23.95 8.20
N TYR A 206 19.13 24.42 8.57
CA TYR A 206 17.91 24.26 7.80
C TYR A 206 17.56 25.60 7.15
N VAL A 207 17.35 25.55 5.84
CA VAL A 207 16.88 26.66 5.00
C VAL A 207 15.35 26.53 4.86
N PRO A 208 14.58 27.64 4.86
CA PRO A 208 13.13 27.59 4.59
C PRO A 208 12.79 26.88 3.27
N PRO A 209 11.54 26.40 3.12
CA PRO A 209 11.00 25.93 1.85
C PRO A 209 11.31 26.86 0.67
N ASP A 210 11.73 26.29 -0.46
CA ASP A 210 11.93 26.99 -1.73
C ASP A 210 10.62 27.16 -2.52
N GLU A 211 10.70 27.65 -3.77
CA GLU A 211 9.52 27.82 -4.64
C GLU A 211 8.80 26.51 -5.00
N ALA A 212 9.42 25.35 -4.71
CA ALA A 212 8.84 24.02 -4.84
C ALA A 212 8.51 23.39 -3.47
N GLY A 213 8.48 24.16 -2.37
CA GLY A 213 8.13 23.69 -1.03
C GLY A 213 9.24 22.94 -0.29
N ARG A 214 10.45 22.82 -0.86
CA ARG A 214 11.50 21.92 -0.35
C ARG A 214 12.44 22.61 0.64
N VAL A 215 12.68 21.97 1.78
CA VAL A 215 13.66 22.38 2.80
C VAL A 215 15.05 21.93 2.39
N LEU A 216 15.99 22.86 2.22
CA LEU A 216 17.40 22.52 2.04
C LEU A 216 18.08 22.34 3.40
N VAL A 217 18.58 21.14 3.66
CA VAL A 217 19.43 20.84 4.82
C VAL A 217 20.90 20.93 4.41
N VAL A 218 21.68 21.71 5.15
CA VAL A 218 23.13 21.86 4.96
C VAL A 218 23.85 21.41 6.22
N VAL A 219 24.71 20.39 6.11
CA VAL A 219 25.46 19.84 7.23
C VAL A 219 26.95 20.13 7.05
N THR A 220 27.56 20.78 8.04
CA THR A 220 29.01 21.00 8.10
C THR A 220 29.64 20.14 9.19
N GLY A 221 30.45 19.17 8.78
CA GLY A 221 31.25 18.32 9.66
C GLY A 221 32.63 18.91 9.96
N TYR A 222 33.05 18.80 11.21
CA TYR A 222 34.26 19.38 11.78
C TYR A 222 35.16 18.30 12.40
N ASP A 223 36.47 18.31 12.13
CA ASP A 223 37.48 17.50 12.87
C ASP A 223 38.70 18.35 13.29
N TRP A 224 39.16 18.22 14.54
CA TRP A 224 40.16 19.13 15.10
C TRP A 224 41.61 18.83 14.67
N ASP A 225 42.19 19.71 13.86
CA ASP A 225 43.62 19.70 13.54
C ASP A 225 44.45 20.30 14.67
N HIS A 226 44.75 19.46 15.67
CA HIS A 226 45.69 19.70 16.77
C HIS A 226 47.08 20.23 16.34
N THR A 227 47.46 20.10 15.06
CA THR A 227 48.75 20.58 14.51
C THR A 227 48.63 22.00 13.92
N ARG A 228 47.45 22.37 13.42
CA ARG A 228 47.17 23.73 12.92
C ARG A 228 46.51 24.63 13.99
N GLY A 229 45.86 24.05 15.00
CA GLY A 229 45.02 24.78 15.94
C GLY A 229 43.74 25.30 15.27
N ALA A 230 43.16 24.50 14.38
CA ALA A 230 41.98 24.87 13.59
C ALA A 230 41.15 23.62 13.25
N TRP A 231 39.85 23.82 13.01
CA TRP A 231 38.97 22.77 12.51
C TRP A 231 39.22 22.50 11.01
N VAL A 232 39.14 21.24 10.62
CA VAL A 232 39.01 20.79 9.22
C VAL A 232 37.52 20.65 8.94
N THR A 233 37.02 21.32 7.91
CA THR A 233 35.61 21.31 7.56
C THR A 233 35.31 20.53 6.28
N ARG A 234 34.15 19.88 6.27
CA ARG A 234 33.47 19.31 5.12
C ARG A 234 32.00 19.70 5.19
N THR A 235 31.37 19.83 4.04
CA THR A 235 29.97 20.23 3.95
C THR A 235 29.30 19.41 2.85
N ALA A 236 28.10 18.93 3.12
CA ALA A 236 27.18 18.44 2.10
C ALA A 236 25.80 19.07 2.34
N GLN A 237 24.95 18.97 1.33
CA GLN A 237 23.58 19.48 1.38
C GLN A 237 22.64 18.49 0.68
N GLN A 238 21.38 18.47 1.10
CA GLN A 238 20.34 17.61 0.55
C GLN A 238 18.97 18.28 0.71
N TYR A 239 18.11 18.14 -0.29
CA TYR A 239 16.75 18.63 -0.24
C TYR A 239 15.83 17.59 0.39
N PHE A 240 14.91 18.09 1.21
CA PHE A 240 13.82 17.35 1.83
C PHE A 240 12.51 18.02 1.42
N GLU A 241 11.49 17.23 1.16
CA GLU A 241 10.17 17.71 0.76
C GLU A 241 9.20 17.50 1.93
N ILE A 242 8.32 18.49 2.12
CA ILE A 242 7.30 18.49 3.16
C ILE A 242 5.98 18.22 2.45
N SER A 243 5.37 17.05 2.69
CA SER A 243 4.13 16.64 2.04
C SER A 243 3.13 16.08 3.05
N LYS A 244 1.88 16.00 2.65
CA LYS A 244 0.84 15.25 3.34
C LYS A 244 0.68 13.93 2.59
N ARG A 245 0.83 12.81 3.29
CA ARG A 245 0.67 11.46 2.73
C ARG A 245 0.08 10.52 3.78
N ILE A 246 -0.56 9.47 3.31
CA ILE A 246 -1.01 8.34 4.13
C ILE A 246 0.00 7.24 3.86
N GLU A 247 0.76 6.82 4.86
CA GLU A 247 1.88 5.86 4.67
C GLU A 247 1.39 4.41 4.44
N HIS A 248 0.19 4.22 3.88
CA HIS A 248 -0.51 2.94 3.74
C HIS A 248 -1.23 2.87 2.39
N ALA A 249 -1.10 1.73 1.70
CA ALA A 249 -1.86 1.37 0.51
C ALA A 249 -3.34 1.09 0.84
N VAL A 250 -3.59 0.46 1.99
CA VAL A 250 -4.93 0.15 2.51
C VAL A 250 -5.02 0.66 3.95
N LEU A 251 -6.09 1.38 4.29
CA LEU A 251 -6.41 1.76 5.65
C LEU A 251 -7.90 1.51 5.92
N SER A 252 -8.18 0.51 6.78
CA SER A 252 -9.54 0.01 6.99
C SER A 252 -9.91 -0.19 8.46
N PRO A 253 -11.10 0.27 8.90
CA PRO A 253 -11.71 -0.12 10.18
C PRO A 253 -12.48 -1.46 10.11
N SER A 254 -12.85 -1.94 8.92
CA SER A 254 -13.31 -3.32 8.67
C SER A 254 -12.14 -4.31 8.55
N ARG A 255 -12.39 -5.62 8.72
CA ARG A 255 -11.39 -6.66 8.39
C ARG A 255 -10.98 -6.58 6.91
N VAL A 256 -9.74 -6.95 6.59
CA VAL A 256 -9.19 -6.95 5.23
C VAL A 256 -8.91 -8.38 4.78
N MET A 257 -9.32 -8.71 3.56
CA MET A 257 -9.19 -10.03 2.97
C MET A 257 -8.49 -9.90 1.61
N ILE A 258 -7.34 -10.54 1.43
CA ILE A 258 -6.49 -10.49 0.23
C ILE A 258 -6.41 -11.90 -0.37
N GLY A 259 -7.28 -12.15 -1.34
CA GLY A 259 -7.51 -13.46 -1.95
C GLY A 259 -6.57 -13.77 -3.09
N ARG A 260 -6.95 -14.75 -3.92
CA ARG A 260 -6.13 -15.19 -5.05
C ARG A 260 -6.05 -14.15 -6.18
N ASN A 261 -4.91 -14.14 -6.87
CA ASN A 261 -4.46 -13.21 -7.91
C ASN A 261 -4.48 -11.75 -7.45
N VAL A 262 -3.93 -11.48 -6.26
CA VAL A 262 -3.82 -10.13 -5.69
C VAL A 262 -2.39 -9.80 -5.31
N GLN A 263 -1.91 -8.63 -5.75
CA GLN A 263 -0.69 -8.04 -5.25
C GLN A 263 -0.97 -6.65 -4.66
N VAL A 264 -0.44 -6.42 -3.45
CA VAL A 264 -0.44 -5.10 -2.79
C VAL A 264 1.00 -4.59 -2.71
N ASP A 265 1.30 -3.48 -3.39
CA ASP A 265 2.56 -2.74 -3.31
C ASP A 265 2.37 -1.54 -2.37
N GLY A 266 2.94 -1.61 -1.16
CA GLY A 266 2.79 -0.64 -0.07
C GLY A 266 2.18 -1.23 1.22
N PRO A 267 2.23 -0.50 2.36
CA PRO A 267 1.79 -1.02 3.66
C PRO A 267 0.27 -1.21 3.80
N VAL A 268 -0.15 -2.15 4.65
CA VAL A 268 -1.58 -2.48 4.90
C VAL A 268 -1.92 -2.18 6.36
N GLY A 269 -2.95 -1.36 6.59
CA GLY A 269 -3.34 -0.88 7.92
C GLY A 269 -4.76 -1.34 8.27
N VAL A 270 -4.88 -2.19 9.28
CA VAL A 270 -6.17 -2.71 9.75
C VAL A 270 -6.43 -2.26 11.18
N ARG A 271 -7.44 -1.42 11.35
CA ARG A 271 -7.92 -0.98 12.67
C ARG A 271 -8.94 -1.91 13.30
N TYR A 272 -9.48 -2.88 12.54
CA TYR A 272 -10.44 -3.85 13.03
C TYR A 272 -9.90 -4.60 14.25
N ALA A 273 -10.53 -4.39 15.40
CA ALA A 273 -10.12 -4.97 16.67
C ALA A 273 -11.33 -5.17 17.57
N SER A 274 -11.66 -6.43 17.86
CA SER A 274 -12.65 -6.77 18.89
C SER A 274 -11.99 -7.15 20.22
N ALA A 275 -12.71 -6.94 21.31
CA ALA A 275 -12.33 -7.43 22.63
C ALA A 275 -12.47 -8.96 22.76
N ALA A 276 -13.24 -9.61 21.88
CA ALA A 276 -13.39 -11.06 21.83
C ALA A 276 -12.55 -11.68 20.70
N LEU A 277 -12.63 -11.12 19.48
CA LEU A 277 -12.14 -11.79 18.25
C LEU A 277 -12.62 -13.24 18.23
N ASP A 278 -13.90 -13.49 18.52
CA ASP A 278 -14.44 -14.85 18.57
C ASP A 278 -15.06 -15.28 17.23
N GLU A 279 -15.73 -16.43 17.20
CA GLU A 279 -16.46 -16.97 16.03
C GLU A 279 -17.38 -15.93 15.34
N LEU A 280 -17.79 -14.87 16.05
CA LEU A 280 -18.64 -13.81 15.53
C LEU A 280 -17.85 -12.65 14.91
N ASP A 281 -16.66 -12.34 15.42
CA ASP A 281 -15.88 -11.19 14.95
C ASP A 281 -14.89 -11.56 13.84
N GLY A 282 -14.42 -12.80 13.81
CA GLY A 282 -13.48 -13.30 12.80
C GLY A 282 -12.08 -12.65 12.83
N PRO A 283 -11.18 -13.08 11.93
CA PRO A 283 -9.81 -12.56 11.85
C PRO A 283 -9.77 -11.13 11.28
N PRO A 284 -8.84 -10.27 11.73
CA PRO A 284 -8.68 -8.91 11.21
C PRO A 284 -8.06 -8.85 9.81
N LEU A 285 -7.14 -9.77 9.50
CA LEU A 285 -6.50 -9.89 8.20
C LEU A 285 -6.58 -11.34 7.76
N THR A 286 -6.96 -11.57 6.51
CA THR A 286 -6.85 -12.89 5.86
C THR A 286 -6.13 -12.72 4.53
N VAL A 287 -5.14 -13.56 4.24
CA VAL A 287 -4.37 -13.55 2.99
C VAL A 287 -4.24 -15.00 2.50
N LYS A 288 -4.48 -15.22 1.21
CA LYS A 288 -4.36 -16.52 0.55
C LYS A 288 -3.15 -16.58 -0.38
N SER A 289 -2.53 -17.75 -0.48
CA SER A 289 -1.52 -18.04 -1.50
C SER A 289 -2.10 -17.89 -2.91
N ASP A 290 -1.29 -17.34 -3.82
CA ASP A 290 -1.62 -17.28 -5.25
C ASP A 290 -1.29 -18.59 -6.00
N PHE A 291 -0.60 -19.54 -5.33
CA PHE A 291 -0.08 -20.74 -5.98
C PHE A 291 -0.80 -22.04 -5.60
N GLU A 292 -1.59 -22.02 -4.53
CA GLU A 292 -2.45 -23.14 -4.10
C GLU A 292 -3.52 -23.46 -5.15
N GLY A 293 -3.83 -24.74 -5.37
CA GLY A 293 -4.83 -25.22 -6.33
C GLY A 293 -4.41 -25.08 -7.80
N LEU A 294 -3.14 -24.79 -8.10
CA LEU A 294 -2.62 -24.80 -9.47
C LEU A 294 -2.20 -26.20 -9.93
N ASP A 295 -1.63 -27.02 -9.05
CA ASP A 295 -1.13 -28.37 -9.36
C ASP A 295 -1.03 -29.21 -8.08
N ASP A 296 -1.59 -30.42 -8.09
CA ASP A 296 -1.62 -31.33 -6.92
C ASP A 296 -0.27 -31.50 -6.20
N GLN A 297 0.86 -31.47 -6.93
CA GLN A 297 2.20 -31.62 -6.33
C GLN A 297 2.74 -30.31 -5.77
N LEU A 298 2.35 -29.16 -6.33
CA LEU A 298 2.66 -27.86 -5.75
C LEU A 298 1.91 -27.68 -4.44
N ASP A 299 0.66 -28.15 -4.37
CA ASP A 299 -0.15 -28.09 -3.16
C ASP A 299 0.47 -28.93 -2.03
N GLU A 300 0.94 -30.16 -2.31
CA GLU A 300 1.71 -30.97 -1.34
C GLU A 300 2.99 -30.25 -0.86
N MET A 301 3.69 -29.53 -1.75
CA MET A 301 4.88 -28.73 -1.39
C MET A 301 4.53 -27.49 -0.55
N LEU A 302 3.40 -26.84 -0.82
CA LEU A 302 2.91 -25.67 -0.09
C LEU A 302 2.40 -26.04 1.31
N GLU A 303 1.71 -27.18 1.46
CA GLU A 303 1.30 -27.71 2.77
C GLU A 303 2.55 -27.93 3.68
N ASP A 304 3.55 -28.65 3.18
CA ASP A 304 4.84 -28.85 3.88
C ASP A 304 5.61 -27.52 4.12
N PHE A 305 5.51 -26.54 3.20
CA PHE A 305 6.11 -25.22 3.38
C PHE A 305 5.46 -24.44 4.52
N TYR A 306 4.13 -24.36 4.56
CA TYR A 306 3.42 -23.61 5.59
C TYR A 306 3.49 -24.31 6.96
N GLU A 307 3.53 -25.65 7.03
CA GLU A 307 3.90 -26.36 8.27
C GLU A 307 5.28 -25.89 8.79
N ALA A 308 6.27 -25.74 7.91
CA ALA A 308 7.59 -25.25 8.29
C ALA A 308 7.60 -23.75 8.64
N VAL A 309 6.83 -22.89 7.96
CA VAL A 309 6.70 -21.47 8.33
C VAL A 309 6.18 -21.35 9.78
N LEU A 310 5.18 -22.12 10.16
CA LEU A 310 4.61 -22.12 11.53
C LEU A 310 5.62 -22.53 12.61
N ASP A 311 6.52 -23.48 12.32
CA ASP A 311 7.50 -24.00 13.28
C ASP A 311 8.81 -23.17 13.34
N ASP A 312 9.23 -22.59 12.21
CA ASP A 312 10.59 -22.08 11.99
C ASP A 312 10.66 -20.54 11.71
N ASP A 313 9.61 -19.85 11.26
CA ASP A 313 9.60 -18.37 11.06
C ASP A 313 9.70 -17.62 12.41
N VAL A 314 10.43 -16.49 12.40
CA VAL A 314 10.76 -15.69 13.59
C VAL A 314 10.31 -14.23 13.48
N ASP A 315 10.18 -13.66 12.28
CA ASP A 315 9.71 -12.28 12.07
C ASP A 315 8.39 -12.15 11.30
N GLY A 316 7.80 -13.26 10.86
CA GLY A 316 6.45 -13.28 10.29
C GLY A 316 6.42 -12.71 8.88
N ASP A 317 7.49 -12.89 8.10
CA ASP A 317 7.54 -12.48 6.70
C ASP A 317 6.97 -13.56 5.76
N ASN A 318 6.67 -14.76 6.29
CA ASN A 318 6.26 -15.99 5.59
C ASN A 318 7.34 -16.56 4.67
N ARG A 319 8.64 -16.36 4.99
CA ARG A 319 9.77 -16.73 4.14
C ARG A 319 10.89 -17.31 4.99
N LEU A 320 11.45 -18.44 4.59
CA LEU A 320 12.43 -19.16 5.40
C LEU A 320 13.87 -18.80 4.99
N ARG A 321 14.57 -17.95 5.76
CA ARG A 321 15.92 -17.51 5.39
C ARG A 321 16.94 -18.64 5.46
N VAL A 322 17.48 -19.04 4.31
CA VAL A 322 18.40 -20.18 4.12
C VAL A 322 19.70 -20.11 4.92
N ASN A 323 20.06 -18.93 5.44
CA ASN A 323 21.25 -18.69 6.26
C ASN A 323 20.93 -18.40 7.75
N HIS A 324 19.65 -18.39 8.15
CA HIS A 324 19.24 -18.13 9.53
C HIS A 324 19.13 -19.43 10.34
N ALA A 325 19.57 -19.39 11.61
CA ALA A 325 19.79 -20.61 12.40
C ALA A 325 18.51 -21.23 13.00
N VAL A 326 17.34 -20.62 12.75
CA VAL A 326 16.02 -21.16 13.11
C VAL A 326 15.27 -21.46 11.81
N GLU A 327 14.95 -20.44 11.01
CA GLU A 327 14.24 -20.61 9.72
C GLU A 327 14.84 -21.63 8.74
N SER A 328 16.14 -21.90 8.78
CA SER A 328 16.74 -22.93 7.92
C SER A 328 16.66 -24.35 8.51
N SER A 329 15.90 -24.62 9.58
CA SER A 329 16.00 -25.89 10.31
C SER A 329 15.29 -27.05 9.60
N SER A 330 14.10 -26.78 9.05
CA SER A 330 13.30 -27.75 8.29
C SER A 330 13.77 -27.92 6.83
N LEU A 331 14.35 -26.88 6.22
CA LEU A 331 14.74 -26.88 4.80
C LEU A 331 15.65 -28.05 4.38
N ASP A 332 16.57 -28.49 5.26
CA ASP A 332 17.49 -29.61 5.00
C ASP A 332 16.76 -30.98 4.98
N GLU A 333 15.61 -31.11 5.63
CA GLU A 333 14.77 -32.33 5.66
C GLU A 333 13.71 -32.32 4.55
N LEU A 334 13.06 -31.17 4.32
CA LEU A 334 12.11 -30.95 3.23
C LEU A 334 12.71 -31.19 1.83
N ASN A 335 13.95 -30.73 1.60
CA ASN A 335 14.68 -30.97 0.35
C ASN A 335 15.01 -32.46 0.08
N LEU A 336 14.72 -33.38 1.00
CA LEU A 336 14.89 -34.83 0.83
C LEU A 336 13.59 -35.57 0.45
N ILE A 337 12.46 -34.85 0.34
CA ILE A 337 11.16 -35.40 -0.05
C ILE A 337 11.13 -35.67 -1.57
N ASP A 338 10.29 -36.64 -1.95
CA ASP A 338 10.10 -37.24 -3.27
C ASP A 338 8.59 -37.16 -3.56
N TYR A 339 8.14 -36.03 -4.11
CA TYR A 339 6.73 -35.74 -4.38
C TYR A 339 6.25 -36.43 -5.66
N ASP A 340 7.12 -36.58 -6.68
CA ASP A 340 6.77 -37.25 -7.94
C ASP A 340 6.86 -38.79 -7.92
N ASN A 341 7.43 -39.35 -6.85
CA ASN A 341 7.62 -40.79 -6.61
C ASN A 341 8.58 -41.46 -7.63
N ASP A 342 9.53 -40.74 -8.24
CA ASP A 342 10.56 -41.31 -9.12
C ASP A 342 11.72 -42.01 -8.38
N ALA A 343 11.81 -41.81 -7.05
CA ALA A 343 12.80 -42.33 -6.10
C ALA A 343 14.17 -41.63 -6.06
N GLU A 344 14.30 -40.44 -6.63
CA GLU A 344 15.28 -39.43 -6.22
C GLU A 344 14.60 -38.37 -5.31
N ALA A 345 15.29 -37.29 -4.94
CA ALA A 345 14.70 -36.22 -4.11
C ALA A 345 14.63 -34.92 -4.93
N ASP A 346 13.50 -34.22 -4.85
CA ASP A 346 13.19 -33.10 -5.74
C ASP A 346 14.04 -31.85 -5.45
N ASN A 347 14.38 -31.63 -4.18
CA ASN A 347 15.00 -30.40 -3.70
C ASN A 347 14.12 -29.15 -3.98
N ALA A 348 12.80 -29.27 -3.77
CA ALA A 348 11.80 -28.23 -4.07
C ALA A 348 11.99 -26.92 -3.28
N PHE A 349 12.75 -26.95 -2.18
CA PHE A 349 12.95 -25.86 -1.23
C PHE A 349 14.34 -25.23 -1.42
N ILE A 350 14.68 -24.90 -2.66
CA ILE A 350 15.89 -24.15 -3.02
C ILE A 350 15.50 -22.70 -3.34
N ASP A 351 16.20 -21.76 -2.72
CA ASP A 351 16.25 -20.32 -3.05
C ASP A 351 16.71 -20.13 -4.51
N LEU A 352 15.75 -20.05 -5.42
CA LEU A 352 15.96 -19.89 -6.86
C LEU A 352 15.90 -18.40 -7.23
N THR A 353 15.08 -17.62 -6.52
CA THR A 353 15.05 -16.15 -6.56
C THR A 353 16.38 -15.50 -6.13
N SER A 354 17.28 -16.27 -5.50
CA SER A 354 18.60 -15.85 -5.03
C SER A 354 18.58 -14.69 -4.03
N ASP A 355 17.50 -14.58 -3.25
CA ASP A 355 17.29 -13.48 -2.32
C ASP A 355 17.64 -13.80 -0.86
N ASN A 356 18.08 -15.05 -0.60
CA ASN A 356 18.48 -15.63 0.70
C ASN A 356 17.30 -16.09 1.59
N ALA A 357 16.09 -16.22 1.07
CA ALA A 357 15.02 -17.00 1.66
C ALA A 357 14.46 -18.03 0.66
N VAL A 358 13.60 -18.92 1.16
CA VAL A 358 12.68 -19.73 0.36
C VAL A 358 11.27 -19.23 0.65
N ASP A 359 10.52 -18.90 -0.39
CA ASP A 359 9.10 -18.59 -0.31
C ASP A 359 8.26 -19.33 -1.37
N GLU A 360 6.94 -19.17 -1.32
CA GLU A 360 5.99 -19.85 -2.23
C GLU A 360 6.32 -19.66 -3.73
N PHE A 361 6.98 -18.55 -4.09
CA PHE A 361 7.37 -18.29 -5.48
C PHE A 361 8.62 -19.09 -5.88
N ASP A 362 9.55 -19.37 -4.96
CA ASP A 362 10.65 -20.32 -5.21
C ASP A 362 10.09 -21.72 -5.50
N LEU A 363 9.09 -22.16 -4.73
CA LEU A 363 8.40 -23.46 -4.93
C LEU A 363 7.70 -23.51 -6.29
N PHE A 364 6.93 -22.48 -6.63
CA PHE A 364 6.29 -22.35 -7.95
C PHE A 364 7.32 -22.42 -9.10
N LEU A 365 8.42 -21.67 -9.02
CA LEU A 365 9.44 -21.69 -10.06
C LEU A 365 10.15 -23.06 -10.15
N ASN A 366 10.48 -23.68 -9.01
CA ASN A 366 11.07 -25.03 -8.97
C ASN A 366 10.12 -26.10 -9.54
N ARG A 367 8.79 -25.94 -9.38
CA ARG A 367 7.77 -26.86 -9.90
C ARG A 367 7.54 -26.74 -11.41
N PHE A 368 7.57 -25.52 -11.95
CA PHE A 368 7.22 -25.24 -13.35
C PHE A 368 8.41 -25.04 -14.31
N ASP A 369 9.65 -24.85 -13.83
CA ASP A 369 10.86 -24.84 -14.68
C ASP A 369 11.19 -26.26 -15.18
N ALA A 370 10.42 -26.72 -16.17
CA ALA A 370 10.53 -28.05 -16.74
C ALA A 370 11.83 -28.27 -17.53
N ASN A 371 12.57 -27.21 -17.86
CA ASN A 371 13.78 -27.26 -18.67
C ASN A 371 15.09 -27.07 -17.86
N GLY A 372 15.00 -26.52 -16.65
CA GLY A 372 16.08 -26.31 -15.71
C GLY A 372 16.99 -25.12 -16.05
N ASP A 373 16.46 -24.05 -16.65
CA ASP A 373 17.21 -22.83 -16.97
C ASP A 373 16.98 -21.65 -16.01
N GLY A 374 16.23 -21.88 -14.93
CA GLY A 374 15.91 -20.92 -13.87
C GLY A 374 14.83 -19.93 -14.28
N ARG A 375 13.90 -20.36 -15.14
CA ARG A 375 12.82 -19.55 -15.73
C ARG A 375 11.58 -20.40 -15.93
N VAL A 376 10.41 -19.78 -15.87
CA VAL A 376 9.15 -20.37 -16.28
C VAL A 376 8.58 -19.54 -17.43
N ALA A 377 8.61 -20.08 -18.65
CA ALA A 377 8.02 -19.41 -19.79
C ALA A 377 6.49 -19.42 -19.70
N ILE A 378 5.86 -18.24 -19.75
CA ILE A 378 4.40 -18.08 -19.68
C ILE A 378 3.73 -18.45 -21.03
N SER A 379 2.41 -18.27 -21.16
CA SER A 379 1.67 -18.67 -22.36
C SER A 379 2.18 -18.04 -23.67
N ASP A 380 1.92 -18.73 -24.79
CA ASP A 380 2.24 -18.23 -26.13
C ASP A 380 1.60 -16.84 -26.42
N ALA A 381 0.44 -16.56 -25.83
CA ALA A 381 -0.29 -15.31 -25.99
C ALA A 381 0.40 -14.15 -25.24
N LEU A 382 0.70 -14.34 -23.95
CA LEU A 382 1.33 -13.31 -23.12
C LEU A 382 2.78 -13.00 -23.53
N ARG A 383 3.45 -13.94 -24.22
CA ARG A 383 4.80 -13.76 -24.76
C ARG A 383 4.84 -13.15 -26.16
N GLU A 384 3.72 -12.98 -26.87
CA GLU A 384 3.75 -12.33 -28.18
C GLU A 384 4.30 -10.89 -28.03
N GLY A 385 5.24 -10.51 -28.91
CA GLY A 385 5.93 -9.21 -28.85
C GLY A 385 7.04 -9.08 -27.78
N THR A 386 7.10 -9.96 -26.78
CA THR A 386 8.11 -9.90 -25.69
C THR A 386 9.48 -10.48 -26.09
N PRO A 387 10.57 -10.18 -25.36
CA PRO A 387 11.85 -10.88 -25.46
C PRO A 387 11.74 -12.42 -25.40
N GLY A 388 10.81 -12.94 -24.60
CA GLY A 388 10.53 -14.36 -24.36
C GLY A 388 9.71 -15.06 -25.45
N ALA A 389 9.29 -14.37 -26.51
CA ALA A 389 8.46 -14.91 -27.60
C ALA A 389 8.98 -16.20 -28.27
N ALA A 390 10.27 -16.52 -28.14
CA ALA A 390 10.90 -17.71 -28.72
C ALA A 390 11.06 -18.90 -27.75
N LEU A 391 10.68 -18.74 -26.48
CA LEU A 391 10.63 -19.82 -25.48
C LEU A 391 9.48 -20.80 -25.79
N THR A 392 9.44 -21.93 -25.09
CA THR A 392 8.32 -22.89 -25.13
C THR A 392 7.53 -22.71 -23.85
N ALA A 393 6.22 -22.52 -23.91
CA ALA A 393 5.41 -22.30 -22.70
C ALA A 393 5.52 -23.50 -21.73
N GLU A 394 5.65 -23.16 -20.44
CA GLU A 394 5.80 -24.06 -19.30
C GLU A 394 4.66 -23.84 -18.29
N PHE A 395 4.19 -22.60 -18.13
CA PHE A 395 3.00 -22.26 -17.36
C PHE A 395 1.91 -21.64 -18.25
N THR A 396 0.73 -22.26 -18.26
CA THR A 396 -0.45 -21.85 -19.05
C THR A 396 -1.77 -22.11 -18.30
N LEU A 397 -1.72 -22.25 -16.97
CA LEU A 397 -2.90 -22.57 -16.16
C LEU A 397 -3.65 -21.31 -15.73
N ASP A 398 -2.93 -20.24 -15.41
CA ASP A 398 -3.49 -18.93 -15.12
C ASP A 398 -2.66 -17.80 -15.75
N ASP A 399 -3.14 -17.29 -16.88
CA ASP A 399 -2.53 -16.16 -17.58
C ASP A 399 -2.68 -14.83 -16.82
N SER A 400 -3.68 -14.70 -15.93
CA SER A 400 -3.88 -13.50 -15.12
C SER A 400 -2.85 -13.42 -14.00
N LEU A 401 -2.56 -14.54 -13.32
CA LEU A 401 -1.48 -14.66 -12.35
C LEU A 401 -0.11 -14.46 -13.00
N ALA A 402 0.13 -15.11 -14.14
CA ALA A 402 1.38 -14.95 -14.89
C ALA A 402 1.63 -13.47 -15.25
N LEU A 403 0.58 -12.76 -15.67
CA LEU A 403 0.65 -11.34 -15.97
C LEU A 403 0.78 -10.47 -14.70
N LEU A 404 0.16 -10.83 -13.58
CA LEU A 404 0.30 -10.14 -12.30
C LEU A 404 1.76 -10.16 -11.83
N ILE A 405 2.43 -11.31 -11.90
CA ILE A 405 3.85 -11.46 -11.53
C ILE A 405 4.76 -10.66 -12.47
N ASP A 406 4.67 -10.90 -13.79
CA ASP A 406 5.53 -10.27 -14.81
C ASP A 406 5.36 -8.73 -14.88
N SER A 407 4.15 -8.23 -14.61
CA SER A 407 3.83 -6.79 -14.57
C SER A 407 3.87 -6.16 -13.17
N GLY A 408 4.16 -6.95 -12.12
CA GLY A 408 3.98 -6.55 -10.72
C GLY A 408 4.81 -5.34 -10.26
N VAL A 409 6.03 -5.21 -10.77
CA VAL A 409 6.97 -4.12 -10.42
C VAL A 409 7.44 -3.40 -11.69
N PRO A 410 6.86 -2.24 -12.04
CA PRO A 410 7.20 -1.53 -13.29
C PRO A 410 8.52 -0.74 -13.29
N ASP A 411 8.97 -0.23 -12.13
CA ASP A 411 10.31 0.37 -11.93
C ASP A 411 11.21 -0.64 -11.23
N ARG A 412 11.92 -1.48 -12.00
CA ARG A 412 12.78 -2.54 -11.47
C ARG A 412 14.18 -2.04 -11.16
N ASN A 413 14.63 -0.97 -11.79
CA ASN A 413 15.95 -0.37 -11.61
C ASN A 413 15.99 0.72 -10.52
N GLY A 414 14.83 1.25 -10.12
CA GLY A 414 14.66 2.23 -9.04
C GLY A 414 14.93 3.68 -9.44
N ASN A 415 14.82 4.02 -10.73
CA ASN A 415 15.13 5.37 -11.23
C ASN A 415 13.94 6.35 -11.24
N GLY A 416 12.72 5.88 -10.92
CA GLY A 416 11.49 6.68 -10.93
C GLY A 416 10.76 6.74 -12.27
N ARG A 417 11.21 5.99 -13.28
CA ARG A 417 10.49 5.77 -14.54
C ARG A 417 9.70 4.48 -14.44
N PHE A 418 8.49 4.50 -14.95
CA PHE A 418 7.59 3.35 -14.89
C PHE A 418 7.16 2.99 -16.30
N ASN A 419 7.41 1.76 -16.72
CA ASN A 419 6.78 1.23 -17.91
C ASN A 419 5.26 1.10 -17.68
N GLY A 420 4.47 1.44 -18.69
CA GLY A 420 3.02 1.22 -18.69
C GLY A 420 2.64 -0.22 -19.03
N ALA A 421 1.35 -0.45 -19.26
CA ALA A 421 0.81 -1.77 -19.63
C ALA A 421 1.28 -2.24 -21.02
N PHE A 422 1.43 -3.55 -21.17
CA PHE A 422 1.77 -4.23 -22.43
C PHE A 422 0.71 -5.27 -22.79
N THR A 423 -0.05 -4.99 -23.84
CA THR A 423 -1.27 -5.68 -24.27
C THR A 423 -1.17 -6.02 -25.75
N ASP A 424 -1.64 -7.20 -26.18
CA ASP A 424 -1.63 -7.67 -27.58
C ASP A 424 -0.28 -7.51 -28.31
N GLY A 425 0.82 -7.68 -27.59
CA GLY A 425 2.18 -7.55 -28.15
C GLY A 425 2.66 -6.11 -28.37
N ALA A 426 2.00 -5.11 -27.78
CA ALA A 426 2.35 -3.70 -27.87
C ALA A 426 2.21 -2.93 -26.54
N TRP A 427 2.91 -1.81 -26.42
CA TRP A 427 2.76 -0.88 -25.28
C TRP A 427 1.49 -0.03 -25.40
N ASP A 428 0.72 0.05 -24.32
CA ASP A 428 -0.38 1.01 -24.17
C ASP A 428 0.18 2.33 -23.59
N TYR A 429 0.65 3.21 -24.47
CA TYR A 429 1.24 4.51 -24.08
C TYR A 429 0.30 5.41 -23.27
N SER A 430 -1.02 5.16 -23.23
CA SER A 430 -1.93 5.93 -22.38
C SER A 430 -1.59 5.78 -20.88
N THR A 431 -1.09 4.59 -20.50
CA THR A 431 -0.76 4.19 -19.12
C THR A 431 0.63 4.63 -18.64
N PHE A 432 1.50 5.09 -19.54
CA PHE A 432 2.84 5.53 -19.15
C PHE A 432 2.77 6.81 -18.31
N ARG A 433 3.76 7.03 -17.44
CA ARG A 433 4.08 8.39 -17.00
C ARG A 433 4.93 9.05 -18.10
N ASP A 434 4.92 10.38 -18.17
CA ASP A 434 5.88 11.13 -18.99
C ASP A 434 7.27 10.99 -18.35
N ASN A 435 7.93 9.87 -18.67
CA ASN A 435 9.18 9.42 -18.08
C ASN A 435 10.37 10.25 -18.58
N ASN A 436 10.21 10.91 -19.74
CA ASN A 436 11.22 11.75 -20.35
C ASN A 436 11.06 13.26 -20.02
N GLY A 437 9.85 13.71 -19.66
CA GLY A 437 9.49 15.07 -19.27
C GLY A 437 9.23 16.03 -20.45
N ASP A 438 8.87 15.53 -21.64
CA ASP A 438 8.67 16.34 -22.85
C ASP A 438 7.21 16.73 -23.14
N GLY A 439 6.26 16.19 -22.39
CA GLY A 439 4.83 16.44 -22.51
C GLY A 439 4.10 15.51 -23.48
N THR A 440 4.75 14.48 -24.00
CA THR A 440 4.14 13.40 -24.81
C THR A 440 4.44 12.03 -24.21
N LYS A 441 3.55 11.05 -24.43
CA LYS A 441 3.73 9.65 -24.01
C LYS A 441 3.97 8.78 -25.25
N ASP A 442 5.19 8.30 -25.48
CA ASP A 442 5.53 7.50 -26.67
C ASP A 442 6.68 6.48 -26.48
N GLU A 443 7.29 6.04 -27.59
CA GLU A 443 8.39 5.05 -27.56
C GLU A 443 9.65 5.53 -26.81
N GLU A 444 9.83 6.84 -26.60
CA GLU A 444 10.93 7.41 -25.82
C GLU A 444 10.71 7.34 -24.30
N ASP A 445 9.51 6.99 -23.83
CA ASP A 445 9.20 6.76 -22.40
C ASP A 445 9.45 5.34 -21.91
N VAL A 446 9.70 4.39 -22.83
CA VAL A 446 9.98 2.99 -22.47
C VAL A 446 11.33 2.87 -21.78
N ASP A 447 11.33 2.46 -20.51
CA ASP A 447 12.55 2.11 -19.80
C ASP A 447 12.98 0.68 -20.20
N ALA A 448 13.88 0.62 -21.17
CA ALA A 448 14.47 -0.61 -21.67
C ALA A 448 15.43 -1.30 -20.67
N ASP A 449 15.91 -0.59 -19.64
CA ASP A 449 16.70 -1.22 -18.58
C ASP A 449 15.76 -2.04 -17.66
N ASP A 450 14.52 -1.60 -17.42
CA ASP A 450 13.51 -2.38 -16.67
C ASP A 450 13.03 -3.63 -17.42
N VAL A 451 12.83 -3.53 -18.74
CA VAL A 451 12.56 -4.72 -19.59
C VAL A 451 13.75 -5.68 -19.58
N THR A 452 14.98 -5.16 -19.53
CA THR A 452 16.20 -5.98 -19.36
C THR A 452 16.29 -6.59 -17.95
N LEU A 453 15.68 -5.95 -16.96
CA LEU A 453 15.44 -6.48 -15.62
C LEU A 453 14.13 -7.30 -15.53
N GLY A 454 13.61 -7.80 -16.64
CA GLY A 454 12.53 -8.78 -16.68
C GLY A 454 11.12 -8.22 -16.83
N TYR A 455 10.90 -6.90 -16.80
CA TYR A 455 9.55 -6.34 -16.87
C TYR A 455 8.89 -6.62 -18.23
N ARG A 456 7.80 -7.39 -18.23
CA ARG A 456 7.14 -7.89 -19.45
C ARG A 456 8.12 -8.59 -20.39
N ASP A 457 9.08 -9.33 -19.83
CA ASP A 457 10.07 -10.07 -20.63
C ASP A 457 9.51 -11.39 -21.20
N GLY A 458 8.39 -11.88 -20.65
CA GLY A 458 7.71 -13.09 -21.09
C GLY A 458 8.23 -14.39 -20.44
N ALA A 459 8.98 -14.31 -19.35
CA ALA A 459 9.29 -15.45 -18.50
C ALA A 459 9.27 -15.02 -17.03
N LEU A 460 8.80 -15.90 -16.15
CA LEU A 460 8.87 -15.67 -14.71
C LEU A 460 10.24 -16.15 -14.21
N ASP A 461 11.03 -15.27 -13.61
CA ASP A 461 12.30 -15.61 -12.97
C ASP A 461 12.59 -14.72 -11.74
N PHE A 462 13.77 -14.89 -11.15
CA PHE A 462 14.22 -14.14 -9.97
C PHE A 462 14.10 -12.61 -10.07
N ARG A 463 13.97 -12.05 -11.29
CA ARG A 463 13.88 -10.61 -11.50
C ARG A 463 12.51 -10.01 -11.25
N ASP A 464 11.43 -10.81 -11.21
CA ASP A 464 10.07 -10.29 -11.03
C ASP A 464 9.83 -9.80 -9.61
N ARG A 465 10.59 -10.33 -8.63
CA ARG A 465 10.54 -9.93 -7.22
C ARG A 465 9.11 -9.98 -6.66
N TYR A 466 8.38 -11.03 -7.02
CA TYR A 466 7.04 -11.26 -6.51
C TYR A 466 7.04 -11.27 -4.98
N ALA A 467 5.98 -10.70 -4.44
CA ALA A 467 5.53 -10.89 -3.07
C ALA A 467 4.04 -10.56 -3.06
N LYS A 468 3.31 -11.18 -2.13
CA LYS A 468 1.88 -10.98 -1.93
C LYS A 468 1.60 -9.57 -1.41
N ILE A 469 2.38 -9.17 -0.40
CA ILE A 469 2.39 -7.82 0.18
C ILE A 469 3.82 -7.28 0.10
N ARG A 470 4.05 -6.22 -0.67
CA ARG A 470 5.33 -5.50 -0.74
C ARG A 470 5.28 -4.28 0.16
N GLY A 471 5.26 -4.54 1.46
CA GLY A 471 5.16 -3.54 2.52
C GLY A 471 5.05 -4.23 3.88
N SER A 472 4.75 -3.44 4.90
CA SER A 472 4.44 -3.93 6.26
C SER A 472 2.94 -3.98 6.50
N ALA A 473 2.47 -4.95 7.28
CA ALA A 473 1.11 -4.99 7.79
C ALA A 473 1.06 -4.48 9.24
N TYR A 474 0.19 -3.51 9.50
CA TYR A 474 -0.04 -2.88 10.79
C TYR A 474 -1.46 -3.19 11.27
N LEU A 475 -1.55 -3.79 12.45
CA LEU A 475 -2.80 -4.29 13.03
C LEU A 475 -2.99 -3.69 14.42
N VAL A 476 -4.14 -3.06 14.66
CA VAL A 476 -4.53 -2.61 16.02
C VAL A 476 -4.86 -3.81 16.92
N ALA A 477 -5.28 -4.93 16.33
CA ALA A 477 -5.54 -6.18 17.03
C ALA A 477 -4.30 -6.75 17.75
N SER A 478 -4.52 -7.38 18.91
CA SER A 478 -3.45 -8.05 19.66
C SER A 478 -3.17 -9.44 19.11
N ARG A 479 -1.90 -9.73 18.76
CA ARG A 479 -1.44 -11.07 18.34
C ARG A 479 -1.92 -12.16 19.31
N GLN A 480 -1.78 -11.94 20.61
CA GLN A 480 -2.18 -12.90 21.64
C GLN A 480 -3.70 -13.20 21.63
N GLN A 481 -4.54 -12.23 21.26
CA GLN A 481 -5.99 -12.45 21.18
C GLN A 481 -6.37 -13.23 19.92
N TRP A 482 -5.73 -12.89 18.78
CA TRP A 482 -5.96 -13.59 17.52
C TRP A 482 -5.45 -15.05 17.56
N GLU A 483 -4.26 -15.31 18.09
CA GLU A 483 -3.76 -16.69 18.27
C GLU A 483 -4.63 -17.51 19.25
N ALA A 484 -5.32 -16.86 20.19
CA ALA A 484 -6.25 -17.50 21.12
C ALA A 484 -7.70 -17.60 20.60
N SER A 485 -7.96 -17.15 19.37
CA SER A 485 -9.28 -17.13 18.75
C SER A 485 -9.59 -18.38 17.93
N HIS A 486 -10.78 -18.39 17.33
CA HIS A 486 -11.23 -19.42 16.40
C HIS A 486 -11.53 -18.79 15.04
N ASP A 487 -11.44 -19.57 13.98
CA ASP A 487 -11.97 -19.18 12.67
C ASP A 487 -13.51 -19.11 12.69
N GLU A 488 -14.10 -18.68 11.58
CA GLU A 488 -15.57 -18.58 11.43
C GLU A 488 -16.30 -19.94 11.40
N PHE A 489 -15.56 -21.04 11.38
CA PHE A 489 -16.06 -22.42 11.47
C PHE A 489 -15.90 -23.04 12.86
N GLY A 490 -15.26 -22.32 13.81
CA GLY A 490 -15.04 -22.75 15.19
C GLY A 490 -13.81 -23.63 15.40
N ASN A 491 -12.82 -23.59 14.52
CA ASN A 491 -11.51 -24.25 14.72
C ASN A 491 -10.54 -23.30 15.45
N GLU A 492 -9.74 -23.83 16.39
CA GLU A 492 -8.70 -23.04 17.08
C GLU A 492 -7.63 -22.57 16.06
N ILE A 493 -7.35 -21.25 16.01
CA ILE A 493 -6.36 -20.68 15.09
C ILE A 493 -4.93 -21.04 15.52
N ASP A 494 -4.61 -20.86 16.80
CA ASP A 494 -3.31 -21.10 17.48
C ASP A 494 -2.08 -20.31 16.97
N ASP A 495 -1.95 -20.05 15.66
CA ASP A 495 -1.04 -19.09 15.06
C ASP A 495 -1.72 -18.35 13.90
N TYR A 496 -1.49 -17.03 13.80
CA TYR A 496 -2.08 -16.17 12.79
C TYR A 496 -1.56 -16.46 11.36
N GLN A 497 -0.39 -17.07 11.21
CA GLN A 497 0.21 -17.36 9.89
C GLN A 497 -0.57 -18.43 9.11
N LYS A 498 -1.46 -19.19 9.76
CA LYS A 498 -2.45 -20.06 9.08
C LYS A 498 -3.52 -19.31 8.29
N LEU A 499 -3.68 -18.01 8.52
CA LEU A 499 -4.65 -17.15 7.85
C LEU A 499 -3.98 -16.01 7.07
N VAL A 500 -2.65 -15.91 7.14
CA VAL A 500 -1.86 -14.89 6.44
C VAL A 500 -0.82 -15.64 5.63
N GLU A 501 -1.24 -16.17 4.49
CA GLU A 501 -0.38 -16.86 3.54
C GLU A 501 0.33 -15.87 2.60
N GLY A 502 1.38 -16.35 1.94
CA GLY A 502 2.11 -15.63 0.91
C GLY A 502 3.16 -14.64 1.44
N ALA A 503 4.15 -14.38 0.60
CA ALA A 503 5.35 -13.63 0.98
C ALA A 503 5.06 -12.15 1.33
N ILE A 504 5.49 -11.71 2.51
CA ILE A 504 5.47 -10.30 2.94
C ILE A 504 6.89 -9.72 2.83
N ARG A 505 7.08 -8.63 2.09
CA ARG A 505 8.38 -7.98 1.87
C ARG A 505 8.34 -6.50 2.28
N SER A 506 8.66 -6.23 3.54
CA SER A 506 8.78 -4.87 4.11
C SER A 506 10.07 -4.15 3.71
N GLU A 507 10.17 -2.84 3.95
CA GLU A 507 11.42 -2.10 3.70
C GLU A 507 12.55 -2.47 4.69
N SER A 508 13.78 -2.09 4.35
CA SER A 508 14.97 -2.49 5.09
C SER A 508 15.07 -1.81 6.47
N GLY A 509 14.68 -2.56 7.50
CA GLY A 509 14.68 -2.10 8.90
C GLY A 509 13.29 -1.98 9.52
N GLU A 510 12.25 -2.14 8.70
CA GLU A 510 10.86 -2.27 9.14
C GLU A 510 10.56 -3.72 9.58
N ARG A 511 9.35 -3.95 10.10
CA ARG A 511 8.87 -5.29 10.46
C ARG A 511 7.81 -5.72 9.46
N PRO A 512 7.79 -6.99 9.00
CA PRO A 512 6.72 -7.51 8.15
C PRO A 512 5.35 -7.33 8.82
N MET A 513 5.24 -7.72 10.09
CA MET A 513 4.03 -7.62 10.90
C MET A 513 4.24 -6.72 12.12
N THR A 514 3.30 -5.78 12.35
CA THR A 514 3.19 -4.99 13.57
C THR A 514 1.80 -5.16 14.17
N PHE A 515 1.74 -5.64 15.42
CA PHE A 515 0.50 -5.84 16.17
C PHE A 515 0.41 -4.83 17.32
N GLU A 516 -0.81 -4.60 17.82
CA GLU A 516 -1.10 -3.58 18.85
C GLU A 516 -0.64 -2.17 18.43
N ALA A 517 -0.72 -1.89 17.12
CA ALA A 517 -0.34 -0.61 16.53
C ALA A 517 -1.22 0.54 17.07
N ASP A 518 -0.63 1.74 17.24
CA ASP A 518 -1.34 2.88 17.81
C ASP A 518 -1.96 3.84 16.76
N ASP A 519 -2.72 4.85 17.23
CA ASP A 519 -3.41 5.82 16.36
C ASP A 519 -2.45 6.74 15.58
N ALA A 520 -1.15 6.75 15.87
CA ALA A 520 -0.13 7.45 15.08
C ALA A 520 0.47 6.55 13.98
N GLU A 521 0.56 5.24 14.23
CA GLU A 521 0.93 4.25 13.21
C GLU A 521 -0.22 4.01 12.22
N VAL A 522 -1.45 3.77 12.71
CA VAL A 522 -2.62 3.43 11.88
C VAL A 522 -3.76 4.41 12.19
N PRO A 523 -3.83 5.59 11.53
CA PRO A 523 -4.76 6.65 11.93
C PRO A 523 -6.24 6.28 11.72
N GLN A 524 -7.12 6.78 12.59
CA GLN A 524 -8.57 6.57 12.45
C GLN A 524 -9.14 7.41 11.29
N ILE A 525 -9.85 6.74 10.39
CA ILE A 525 -10.63 7.34 9.31
C ILE A 525 -12.11 7.08 9.58
N THR A 526 -12.94 8.09 9.35
CA THR A 526 -14.40 8.03 9.45
C THR A 526 -15.05 8.71 8.24
N ALA A 527 -16.36 8.56 8.07
CA ALA A 527 -17.09 9.29 7.05
C ALA A 527 -16.98 10.83 7.19
N GLU A 528 -16.90 11.35 8.42
CA GLU A 528 -16.70 12.78 8.73
C GLU A 528 -15.34 13.29 8.19
N SER A 529 -14.35 12.41 8.01
CA SER A 529 -13.00 12.75 7.52
C SER A 529 -12.98 13.26 6.07
N PHE A 530 -14.08 13.10 5.33
CA PHE A 530 -14.19 13.43 3.91
C PHE A 530 -15.31 14.42 3.58
N GLU A 531 -15.98 15.03 4.59
CA GLU A 531 -17.11 15.95 4.35
C GLU A 531 -16.73 17.08 3.39
N ASP A 532 -15.66 17.83 3.67
CA ASP A 532 -15.18 18.94 2.84
C ASP A 532 -14.91 18.53 1.38
N ALA A 533 -14.27 17.37 1.17
CA ALA A 533 -13.93 16.87 -0.15
C ALA A 533 -15.16 16.32 -0.91
N THR A 534 -16.10 15.68 -0.21
CA THR A 534 -17.37 15.28 -0.83
C THR A 534 -18.17 16.49 -1.29
N GLU A 535 -18.18 17.58 -0.52
CA GLU A 535 -18.93 18.79 -0.88
C GLU A 535 -18.30 19.49 -2.10
N ALA A 536 -16.97 19.59 -2.17
CA ALA A 536 -16.28 20.15 -3.34
C ALA A 536 -16.65 19.42 -4.65
N LEU A 537 -16.70 18.09 -4.63
CA LEU A 537 -17.14 17.29 -5.78
C LEU A 537 -18.65 17.45 -6.07
N LYS A 538 -19.49 17.56 -5.03
CA LYS A 538 -20.95 17.77 -5.19
C LYS A 538 -21.30 19.15 -5.75
N GLU A 539 -20.51 20.19 -5.45
CA GLU A 539 -20.68 21.52 -6.06
C GLU A 539 -20.50 21.42 -7.59
N ILE A 540 -19.46 20.75 -8.07
CA ILE A 540 -19.22 20.51 -9.52
C ILE A 540 -20.40 19.74 -10.14
N ALA A 541 -20.84 18.63 -9.53
CA ALA A 541 -21.99 17.85 -10.00
C ALA A 541 -23.35 18.56 -9.90
N SER A 542 -23.39 19.78 -9.35
CA SER A 542 -24.58 20.63 -9.26
C SER A 542 -24.64 21.73 -10.33
N ASP A 543 -23.55 21.94 -11.10
CA ASP A 543 -23.51 22.90 -12.21
C ASP A 543 -24.06 22.32 -13.54
N GLY A 544 -24.20 20.98 -13.63
CA GLY A 544 -24.82 20.31 -14.77
C GLY A 544 -26.35 20.37 -14.82
N GLU A 545 -26.92 20.06 -15.98
CA GLU A 545 -28.38 20.03 -16.17
C GLU A 545 -29.01 18.85 -15.39
N PRO A 546 -30.28 18.94 -14.92
CA PRO A 546 -30.91 17.85 -14.15
C PRO A 546 -30.92 16.51 -14.90
N PHE A 547 -30.71 15.40 -14.19
CA PHE A 547 -30.67 14.05 -14.78
C PHE A 547 -31.81 13.75 -15.76
N SER A 548 -33.06 14.13 -15.43
CA SER A 548 -34.21 13.94 -16.33
C SER A 548 -34.11 14.77 -17.61
N GLU A 549 -33.55 15.98 -17.57
CA GLU A 549 -33.36 16.81 -18.77
C GLU A 549 -32.22 16.26 -19.63
N GLN A 550 -31.14 15.73 -19.02
CA GLN A 550 -30.08 15.02 -19.76
C GLN A 550 -30.61 13.78 -20.49
N VAL A 551 -31.47 12.97 -19.84
CA VAL A 551 -32.14 11.82 -20.46
C VAL A 551 -33.12 12.27 -21.56
N GLU A 552 -33.98 13.27 -21.31
CA GLU A 552 -34.94 13.78 -22.30
C GLU A 552 -34.24 14.37 -23.54
N SER A 553 -33.04 14.93 -23.40
CA SER A 553 -32.27 15.48 -24.52
C SER A 553 -31.75 14.41 -25.49
N GLN A 554 -31.62 13.16 -25.03
CA GLN A 554 -31.06 12.02 -25.78
C GLN A 554 -32.12 11.02 -26.24
N THR A 555 -33.39 11.23 -25.86
CA THR A 555 -34.49 10.29 -26.11
C THR A 555 -35.65 10.95 -26.87
N GLU A 556 -36.59 10.13 -27.37
CA GLU A 556 -37.80 10.64 -28.02
C GLU A 556 -38.86 11.05 -26.96
N PRO A 557 -39.66 12.11 -27.18
CA PRO A 557 -40.60 12.59 -26.17
C PRO A 557 -41.59 11.53 -25.66
N GLY A 558 -41.55 11.27 -24.36
CA GLY A 558 -42.35 10.23 -23.69
C GLY A 558 -41.74 8.83 -23.74
N TRP A 559 -40.44 8.72 -24.03
CA TRP A 559 -39.66 7.52 -23.76
C TRP A 559 -39.69 7.15 -22.27
N THR A 560 -39.58 5.86 -21.99
CA THR A 560 -39.44 5.30 -20.65
C THR A 560 -38.37 4.20 -20.71
N PRO A 561 -37.47 4.10 -19.73
CA PRO A 561 -36.47 3.02 -19.70
C PRO A 561 -37.15 1.65 -19.68
N SER A 562 -36.51 0.66 -20.30
CA SER A 562 -36.82 -0.74 -20.05
C SER A 562 -36.43 -1.12 -18.62
N THR A 563 -36.93 -2.23 -18.12
CA THR A 563 -36.63 -2.71 -16.77
C THR A 563 -36.04 -4.10 -16.84
N VAL A 564 -34.96 -4.33 -16.10
CA VAL A 564 -34.35 -5.64 -15.87
C VAL A 564 -34.52 -6.03 -14.39
N ILE A 565 -34.63 -7.31 -14.10
CA ILE A 565 -34.67 -7.83 -12.73
C ILE A 565 -33.28 -8.38 -12.42
N GLU A 566 -32.63 -7.85 -11.39
CA GLU A 566 -31.29 -8.27 -10.97
C GLU A 566 -31.24 -8.53 -9.46
N PRO A 567 -30.41 -9.48 -9.01
CA PRO A 567 -30.10 -9.64 -7.60
C PRO A 567 -29.20 -8.51 -7.09
N THR A 568 -29.10 -8.38 -5.77
CA THR A 568 -27.97 -7.72 -5.11
C THR A 568 -27.39 -8.62 -4.01
N PRO A 569 -26.06 -8.77 -3.94
CA PRO A 569 -25.06 -8.36 -4.94
C PRO A 569 -25.25 -9.05 -6.30
N TYR A 570 -24.73 -8.44 -7.37
CA TYR A 570 -24.95 -8.95 -8.73
C TYR A 570 -24.03 -10.16 -8.99
N GLY A 571 -24.62 -11.29 -9.37
CA GLY A 571 -23.89 -12.55 -9.56
C GLY A 571 -23.71 -13.40 -8.29
N SER A 572 -24.28 -12.99 -7.15
CA SER A 572 -24.39 -13.84 -5.97
C SER A 572 -25.42 -14.96 -6.19
N LEU A 573 -25.07 -16.19 -5.77
CA LEU A 573 -25.97 -17.34 -5.72
C LEU A 573 -27.01 -17.23 -4.58
N THR A 574 -26.72 -16.41 -3.57
CA THR A 574 -27.47 -16.28 -2.31
C THR A 574 -27.95 -14.83 -2.10
N PRO A 575 -28.73 -14.26 -3.04
CA PRO A 575 -28.98 -12.82 -3.10
C PRO A 575 -29.75 -12.28 -1.90
N ALA A 576 -29.27 -11.16 -1.36
CA ALA A 576 -29.84 -10.51 -0.18
C ALA A 576 -31.14 -9.74 -0.49
N ASP A 577 -31.29 -9.18 -1.69
CA ASP A 577 -32.50 -8.50 -2.18
C ASP A 577 -32.54 -8.54 -3.73
N TRP A 578 -33.67 -8.18 -4.32
CA TRP A 578 -33.87 -8.10 -5.77
C TRP A 578 -34.32 -6.69 -6.20
N TYR A 579 -33.86 -6.23 -7.36
CA TYR A 579 -34.19 -4.90 -7.89
C TYR A 579 -34.75 -4.99 -9.32
N ALA A 580 -35.89 -4.36 -9.53
CA ALA A 580 -36.43 -4.04 -10.86
C ALA A 580 -35.77 -2.74 -11.37
N ARG A 581 -34.59 -2.85 -11.96
CA ARG A 581 -33.73 -1.72 -12.35
C ARG A 581 -34.19 -1.08 -13.67
N PRO A 582 -34.44 0.24 -13.72
CA PRO A 582 -34.52 0.99 -14.98
C PRO A 582 -33.19 0.91 -15.74
N VAL A 583 -33.24 0.66 -17.04
CA VAL A 583 -32.04 0.57 -17.89
C VAL A 583 -31.85 1.85 -18.71
N TYR A 584 -30.71 2.49 -18.53
CA TYR A 584 -30.22 3.58 -19.39
C TYR A 584 -29.03 3.04 -20.18
N GLU A 585 -29.12 3.07 -21.52
CA GLU A 585 -28.12 2.45 -22.41
C GLU A 585 -27.61 3.45 -23.45
N GLY A 586 -26.28 3.53 -23.61
CA GLY A 586 -25.65 4.35 -24.66
C GLY A 586 -25.79 5.86 -24.47
N MET A 587 -26.01 6.33 -23.23
CA MET A 587 -26.21 7.76 -22.91
C MET A 587 -24.92 8.42 -22.43
N VAL A 588 -24.78 9.71 -22.70
CA VAL A 588 -23.73 10.57 -22.17
C VAL A 588 -24.33 11.47 -21.08
N PHE A 589 -23.68 11.51 -19.92
CA PHE A 589 -24.02 12.40 -18.82
C PHE A 589 -22.84 13.31 -18.50
N ARG A 590 -23.12 14.56 -18.15
CA ARG A 590 -22.11 15.55 -17.73
C ARG A 590 -22.54 16.16 -16.41
N ASP A 591 -21.64 16.19 -15.42
CA ASP A 591 -21.82 16.86 -14.13
C ASP A 591 -23.19 16.57 -13.53
N VAL A 592 -23.48 15.26 -13.38
CA VAL A 592 -24.84 14.75 -13.21
C VAL A 592 -25.10 14.35 -11.77
N THR A 593 -26.21 14.84 -11.22
CA THR A 593 -26.76 14.34 -9.96
C THR A 593 -27.84 13.30 -10.25
N ILE A 594 -27.54 12.02 -9.95
CA ILE A 594 -28.46 10.89 -10.07
C ILE A 594 -29.41 10.91 -8.85
N PRO A 595 -30.73 11.10 -9.06
CA PRO A 595 -31.66 11.29 -7.95
C PRO A 595 -31.82 10.05 -7.07
N MET A 596 -32.21 10.28 -5.81
CA MET A 596 -32.67 9.22 -4.91
C MET A 596 -33.72 8.30 -5.56
N GLY A 597 -33.64 7.00 -5.30
CA GLY A 597 -34.63 6.03 -5.78
C GLY A 597 -34.46 5.57 -7.23
N THR A 598 -33.44 6.05 -7.94
CA THR A 598 -33.18 5.70 -9.34
C THR A 598 -32.87 4.21 -9.53
N ASN A 599 -32.03 3.62 -8.66
CA ASN A 599 -31.67 2.19 -8.60
C ASN A 599 -31.38 1.52 -9.96
N ALA A 600 -30.76 2.27 -10.88
CA ALA A 600 -30.68 1.90 -12.28
C ALA A 600 -29.58 0.89 -12.62
N LEU A 601 -29.71 0.31 -13.80
CA LEU A 601 -28.60 -0.23 -14.58
C LEU A 601 -28.22 0.83 -15.63
N PHE A 602 -27.01 1.36 -15.53
CA PHE A 602 -26.37 2.12 -16.60
C PHE A 602 -25.52 1.17 -17.43
N LYS A 603 -25.77 1.11 -18.74
CA LYS A 603 -25.06 0.22 -19.66
C LYS A 603 -24.40 0.99 -20.79
N ASN A 604 -23.10 0.79 -21.01
CA ASN A 604 -22.33 1.45 -22.06
C ASN A 604 -22.58 2.99 -22.09
N CYS A 605 -22.64 3.61 -20.91
CA CYS A 605 -22.86 5.04 -20.75
C CYS A 605 -21.53 5.76 -20.48
N THR A 606 -21.43 7.02 -20.89
CA THR A 606 -20.28 7.88 -20.61
C THR A 606 -20.67 8.90 -19.55
N PHE A 607 -19.88 9.01 -18.49
CA PHE A 607 -20.04 10.01 -17.44
C PHE A 607 -18.85 10.96 -17.48
N ILE A 608 -19.09 12.26 -17.53
CA ILE A 608 -18.07 13.30 -17.73
C ILE A 608 -18.12 14.28 -16.58
N GLY A 609 -16.96 14.65 -16.04
CA GLY A 609 -16.86 15.54 -14.88
C GLY A 609 -17.21 14.78 -13.61
N VAL A 610 -18.13 15.29 -12.79
CA VAL A 610 -18.52 14.61 -11.54
C VAL A 610 -19.91 13.97 -11.62
N THR A 611 -20.00 12.70 -11.26
CA THR A 611 -21.28 12.00 -11.05
C THR A 611 -21.61 11.95 -9.57
N ARG A 612 -22.66 12.66 -9.14
CA ARG A 612 -23.19 12.56 -7.77
C ARG A 612 -24.30 11.51 -7.71
N VAL A 613 -24.28 10.66 -6.69
CA VAL A 613 -25.38 9.75 -6.34
C VAL A 613 -26.03 10.21 -5.04
N GLU A 614 -27.30 10.60 -5.08
CA GLU A 614 -28.03 11.00 -3.88
C GLU A 614 -28.49 9.79 -3.04
N CYS A 615 -28.54 9.97 -1.72
CA CYS A 615 -29.26 9.09 -0.78
C CYS A 615 -29.83 9.88 0.40
N TYR A 616 -30.88 9.35 1.01
CA TYR A 616 -31.43 9.90 2.25
C TYR A 616 -30.48 9.66 3.43
N GLN A 617 -30.02 10.74 4.07
CA GLN A 617 -28.92 10.68 5.04
C GLN A 617 -29.36 10.21 6.44
N ASP A 618 -30.54 10.62 6.92
CA ASP A 618 -31.11 10.27 8.25
C ASP A 618 -31.68 8.83 8.27
N ASN A 619 -30.94 7.85 7.76
CA ASN A 619 -31.38 6.47 7.59
C ASN A 619 -31.33 5.59 8.86
N THR A 620 -31.53 6.18 10.04
CA THR A 620 -31.26 5.55 11.35
C THR A 620 -32.32 4.56 11.84
N HIS A 621 -33.30 4.19 11.03
CA HIS A 621 -34.39 3.32 11.49
C HIS A 621 -33.94 1.83 11.51
N PRO A 622 -34.12 1.07 12.60
CA PRO A 622 -33.61 -0.32 12.71
C PRO A 622 -34.15 -1.33 11.67
N SER A 623 -35.17 -0.97 10.89
CA SER A 623 -35.67 -1.78 9.77
C SER A 623 -35.46 -1.17 8.39
N TRP A 624 -34.56 -0.18 8.26
CA TRP A 624 -34.31 0.51 6.99
C TRP A 624 -34.00 -0.45 5.83
N SER A 625 -33.20 -1.49 6.07
CA SER A 625 -32.81 -2.48 5.05
C SER A 625 -33.95 -3.43 4.63
N PHE A 626 -34.95 -3.68 5.46
CA PHE A 626 -36.02 -4.65 5.17
C PHE A 626 -37.22 -4.03 4.42
N TYR A 627 -37.45 -2.72 4.55
CA TYR A 627 -38.57 -2.07 3.87
C TYR A 627 -38.36 -2.07 2.35
N GLY A 628 -39.32 -2.61 1.61
CA GLY A 628 -39.22 -2.77 0.16
C GLY A 628 -38.37 -3.94 -0.31
N GLU A 629 -37.90 -4.82 0.59
CA GLU A 629 -37.17 -6.03 0.22
C GLU A 629 -38.06 -7.00 -0.59
N GLU A 630 -37.50 -7.56 -1.66
CA GLU A 630 -38.21 -8.37 -2.66
C GLU A 630 -37.56 -9.73 -2.83
N VAL A 631 -38.37 -10.73 -3.17
CA VAL A 631 -37.95 -12.08 -3.57
C VAL A 631 -38.47 -12.39 -4.98
N ARG A 632 -37.63 -13.03 -5.80
CA ARG A 632 -37.96 -13.53 -7.15
C ARG A 632 -38.63 -14.90 -7.06
N ASP A 633 -39.72 -15.09 -7.79
CA ASP A 633 -40.30 -16.40 -8.06
C ASP A 633 -39.46 -17.10 -9.14
N PRO A 634 -38.87 -18.29 -8.89
CA PRO A 634 -37.91 -18.90 -9.82
C PRO A 634 -38.55 -19.44 -11.12
N GLU A 635 -39.84 -19.82 -11.12
CA GLU A 635 -40.50 -20.27 -12.35
C GLU A 635 -40.87 -19.10 -13.28
N THR A 636 -41.36 -18.00 -12.72
CA THR A 636 -41.96 -16.88 -13.46
C THR A 636 -41.09 -15.63 -13.55
N GLY A 637 -40.01 -15.55 -12.76
CA GLY A 637 -39.15 -14.36 -12.63
C GLY A 637 -39.83 -13.18 -11.91
N ALA A 638 -41.06 -13.33 -11.42
CA ALA A 638 -41.82 -12.22 -10.85
C ALA A 638 -41.32 -11.85 -9.44
N LEU A 639 -41.15 -10.55 -9.18
CA LEU A 639 -40.83 -10.05 -7.84
C LEU A 639 -42.07 -9.94 -6.95
N SER A 640 -41.89 -10.22 -5.67
CA SER A 640 -42.88 -9.97 -4.62
C SER A 640 -42.22 -9.47 -3.34
N LEU A 641 -42.88 -8.57 -2.61
CA LEU A 641 -42.37 -8.06 -1.34
C LEU A 641 -42.25 -9.18 -0.31
N LYS A 642 -41.05 -9.34 0.27
CA LYS A 642 -40.79 -10.27 1.38
C LYS A 642 -41.59 -9.90 2.63
N TYR A 643 -41.77 -8.59 2.85
CA TYR A 643 -42.54 -8.00 3.94
C TYR A 643 -43.64 -7.06 3.39
N PRO A 644 -44.78 -7.59 2.92
CA PRO A 644 -45.80 -6.79 2.24
C PRO A 644 -46.58 -5.87 3.21
N PRO A 645 -46.85 -4.60 2.85
CA PRO A 645 -47.64 -3.69 3.67
C PRO A 645 -49.12 -4.11 3.72
N PRO A 646 -49.85 -3.79 4.81
CA PRO A 646 -51.26 -4.15 4.94
C PRO A 646 -52.14 -3.41 3.91
N PRO A 647 -53.30 -3.99 3.50
CA PRO A 647 -54.16 -3.40 2.47
C PRO A 647 -54.65 -1.99 2.85
N ALA A 648 -54.61 -1.06 1.87
CA ALA A 648 -54.97 0.36 2.03
C ALA A 648 -56.42 0.64 2.46
N GLU A 649 -57.28 -0.38 2.52
CA GLU A 649 -58.70 -0.30 2.90
C GLU A 649 -58.92 -0.41 4.43
N SER A 650 -57.85 -0.60 5.22
CA SER A 650 -57.89 -0.89 6.66
C SER A 650 -57.74 0.38 7.52
N GLU A 651 -58.63 0.60 8.51
CA GLU A 651 -58.39 1.60 9.57
C GLU A 651 -57.26 1.19 10.56
N ALA A 652 -56.66 0.01 10.35
CA ALA A 652 -55.64 -0.61 11.18
C ALA A 652 -54.28 -0.76 10.45
N GLN A 653 -53.82 0.28 9.76
CA GLN A 653 -52.47 0.36 9.16
C GLN A 653 -51.31 0.42 10.20
N LEU A 654 -51.61 0.11 11.46
CA LEU A 654 -50.75 0.25 12.66
C LEU A 654 -51.02 -0.86 13.70
N ASP A 655 -51.62 -1.99 13.33
CA ASP A 655 -52.00 -3.04 14.28
C ASP A 655 -51.92 -4.45 13.66
N LYS A 656 -51.19 -5.35 14.35
CA LYS A 656 -50.97 -6.78 14.06
C LYS A 656 -52.24 -7.59 13.72
N SER A 657 -53.43 -7.07 14.00
CA SER A 657 -54.79 -7.60 13.74
C SER A 657 -55.11 -8.40 12.45
N TYR A 658 -54.22 -8.52 11.46
CA TYR A 658 -54.48 -9.17 10.16
C TYR A 658 -53.84 -10.53 9.92
N ALA A 659 -53.02 -11.03 10.86
CA ALA A 659 -52.62 -12.44 10.89
C ALA A 659 -53.21 -13.14 12.13
N GLU A 660 -53.41 -14.46 12.06
CA GLU A 660 -53.96 -15.21 13.19
C GLU A 660 -52.88 -15.40 14.27
N GLU A 661 -53.22 -15.13 15.54
CA GLU A 661 -52.36 -15.33 16.71
C GLU A 661 -51.76 -16.76 16.69
N GLY A 662 -50.45 -16.86 16.41
CA GLY A 662 -49.74 -18.13 16.20
C GLY A 662 -49.36 -18.47 14.75
N SER A 663 -49.52 -17.55 13.80
CA SER A 663 -48.93 -17.66 12.46
C SER A 663 -47.40 -17.49 12.53
N PRO A 664 -46.57 -18.22 11.75
CA PRO A 664 -45.12 -18.00 11.72
C PRO A 664 -44.78 -16.54 11.36
N GLY A 665 -43.89 -15.90 12.12
CA GLY A 665 -43.51 -14.48 11.93
C GLY A 665 -44.48 -13.45 12.54
N TYR A 666 -45.60 -13.87 13.16
CA TYR A 666 -46.64 -12.94 13.66
C TYR A 666 -46.17 -11.99 14.76
N ASP A 667 -45.47 -12.53 15.77
CA ASP A 667 -45.01 -11.76 16.91
C ASP A 667 -43.78 -10.89 16.57
N ASP A 668 -43.09 -11.23 15.49
CA ASP A 668 -41.80 -10.67 15.06
C ASP A 668 -41.90 -9.45 14.13
N LEU A 669 -43.09 -9.15 13.59
CA LEU A 669 -43.32 -7.95 12.77
C LEU A 669 -43.24 -6.66 13.61
N PRO A 670 -42.48 -5.64 13.18
CA PRO A 670 -42.32 -4.38 13.93
C PRO A 670 -43.48 -3.38 13.70
N ASP A 671 -43.81 -2.64 14.75
CA ASP A 671 -44.70 -1.47 14.69
C ASP A 671 -43.88 -0.18 14.86
N PRO A 672 -44.01 0.85 13.99
CA PRO A 672 -44.86 0.90 12.78
C PRO A 672 -44.24 0.20 11.57
N LEU A 673 -45.09 -0.21 10.62
CA LEU A 673 -44.68 -0.83 9.34
C LEU A 673 -44.24 0.20 8.26
N PHE A 674 -43.76 1.37 8.67
CA PHE A 674 -43.22 2.43 7.80
C PHE A 674 -42.15 3.23 8.55
N VAL A 675 -41.18 3.78 7.82
CA VAL A 675 -40.27 4.82 8.32
C VAL A 675 -40.87 6.20 8.04
N THR A 676 -40.51 7.19 8.85
CA THR A 676 -40.77 8.60 8.53
C THR A 676 -39.54 9.23 7.90
N VAL A 677 -39.71 9.86 6.74
CA VAL A 677 -38.67 10.54 5.96
C VAL A 677 -39.14 11.95 5.62
N ASP A 678 -38.22 12.85 5.30
CA ASP A 678 -38.49 14.15 4.70
C ASP A 678 -38.37 14.03 3.16
N LEU A 679 -39.49 13.86 2.45
CA LEU A 679 -39.50 13.74 0.98
C LEU A 679 -39.75 15.07 0.27
N ASP A 680 -40.31 16.07 0.95
CA ASP A 680 -40.62 17.38 0.35
C ASP A 680 -39.62 18.49 0.71
N GLY A 681 -38.63 18.18 1.57
CA GLY A 681 -37.52 19.04 1.94
C GLY A 681 -37.93 20.15 2.89
N ASP A 682 -38.98 19.96 3.70
CA ASP A 682 -39.48 20.98 4.62
C ASP A 682 -38.72 21.04 5.96
N GLY A 683 -37.85 20.05 6.23
CA GLY A 683 -37.05 19.90 7.44
C GLY A 683 -37.74 19.11 8.55
N GLU A 684 -38.91 18.53 8.32
CA GLU A 684 -39.61 17.65 9.26
C GLU A 684 -39.89 16.26 8.62
N ALA A 685 -39.16 15.24 9.06
CA ALA A 685 -39.39 13.86 8.63
C ALA A 685 -40.78 13.33 9.05
N ASN A 686 -41.78 13.54 8.20
CA ASN A 686 -43.20 13.28 8.44
C ASN A 686 -43.82 12.33 7.39
N ASP A 687 -43.17 12.10 6.24
CA ASP A 687 -43.71 11.28 5.17
C ASP A 687 -43.51 9.79 5.43
N GLN A 688 -44.58 9.00 5.22
CA GLN A 688 -44.56 7.56 5.46
C GLN A 688 -43.95 6.82 4.26
N CYS A 689 -42.79 6.21 4.47
CA CYS A 689 -42.11 5.37 3.49
C CYS A 689 -42.17 3.89 3.91
N THR A 690 -42.75 3.04 3.04
CA THR A 690 -42.81 1.58 3.21
C THR A 690 -41.85 0.83 2.28
N ASN A 691 -41.06 1.55 1.48
CA ASN A 691 -40.08 1.01 0.55
C ASN A 691 -38.88 1.96 0.49
N THR A 692 -37.83 1.65 1.26
CA THR A 692 -36.63 2.51 1.35
C THR A 692 -35.80 2.51 0.07
N LYS A 693 -36.03 1.58 -0.87
CA LYS A 693 -35.44 1.64 -2.22
C LYS A 693 -35.78 2.97 -2.92
N LEU A 694 -36.92 3.60 -2.62
CA LEU A 694 -37.33 4.88 -3.21
C LEU A 694 -36.52 6.10 -2.73
N VAL A 695 -35.72 5.96 -1.67
CA VAL A 695 -34.93 7.04 -1.04
C VAL A 695 -33.44 6.69 -0.90
N CYS A 696 -33.03 5.57 -1.47
CA CYS A 696 -31.66 5.06 -1.50
C CYS A 696 -31.26 4.81 -2.96
N ASN A 697 -29.99 4.46 -3.19
CA ASN A 697 -29.53 4.08 -4.52
C ASN A 697 -28.62 2.84 -4.45
N ASN A 698 -29.17 1.72 -4.92
CA ASN A 698 -28.43 0.53 -5.33
C ASN A 698 -28.31 0.57 -6.87
N ILE A 699 -27.15 0.93 -7.41
CA ILE A 699 -26.95 1.19 -8.86
C ILE A 699 -25.86 0.27 -9.41
N ARG A 700 -26.06 -0.25 -10.63
CA ARG A 700 -25.03 -0.96 -11.38
C ARG A 700 -24.59 -0.16 -12.60
N PHE A 701 -23.28 0.00 -12.76
CA PHE A 701 -22.62 0.50 -13.97
C PHE A 701 -22.01 -0.70 -14.70
N HIS A 702 -22.30 -0.81 -15.98
CA HIS A 702 -21.86 -1.90 -16.84
C HIS A 702 -21.30 -1.34 -18.15
N ASP A 703 -20.07 -1.72 -18.51
CA ASP A 703 -19.33 -1.18 -19.66
C ASP A 703 -19.25 0.37 -19.71
N CYS A 704 -19.35 1.05 -18.55
CA CYS A 704 -19.45 2.52 -18.51
C CYS A 704 -18.07 3.19 -18.51
N THR A 705 -17.95 4.35 -19.16
CA THR A 705 -16.70 5.13 -19.18
C THR A 705 -16.87 6.39 -18.32
N PHE A 706 -16.16 6.46 -17.20
CA PHE A 706 -16.06 7.66 -16.36
C PHE A 706 -14.84 8.47 -16.81
N VAL A 707 -15.08 9.65 -17.37
CA VAL A 707 -14.06 10.67 -17.62
C VAL A 707 -14.16 11.69 -16.49
N GLY A 708 -13.70 11.30 -15.30
CA GLY A 708 -13.82 12.07 -14.06
C GLY A 708 -14.13 11.20 -12.84
N SER A 709 -14.86 11.75 -11.87
CA SER A 709 -15.06 11.17 -10.54
C SER A 709 -16.51 10.81 -10.24
N ILE A 710 -16.73 9.85 -9.33
CA ILE A 710 -18.04 9.57 -8.73
C ILE A 710 -18.05 9.90 -7.24
N VAL A 711 -19.09 10.58 -6.76
CA VAL A 711 -19.28 10.99 -5.36
C VAL A 711 -20.68 10.59 -4.90
N SER A 712 -20.87 10.32 -3.61
CA SER A 712 -22.20 10.10 -3.04
C SER A 712 -22.54 11.11 -1.96
N ASP A 713 -23.83 11.21 -1.63
CA ASP A 713 -24.21 11.64 -0.30
C ASP A 713 -23.80 10.60 0.76
N THR A 714 -23.65 11.04 2.00
CA THR A 714 -23.16 10.21 3.09
C THR A 714 -24.36 9.79 3.95
N PRO A 715 -24.78 8.51 3.94
CA PRO A 715 -25.78 8.02 4.89
C PRO A 715 -25.20 8.00 6.31
N GLN A 716 -26.04 8.21 7.33
CA GLN A 716 -25.60 8.18 8.73
C GLN A 716 -25.27 6.75 9.20
N VAL A 717 -26.02 5.76 8.70
CA VAL A 717 -25.87 4.33 9.00
C VAL A 717 -25.53 3.56 7.72
N PHE A 718 -24.51 2.70 7.79
CA PHE A 718 -24.10 1.85 6.69
C PHE A 718 -25.20 0.84 6.34
N THR A 719 -25.63 0.80 5.07
CA THR A 719 -26.75 -0.04 4.60
C THR A 719 -26.45 -0.70 3.26
N HIS A 720 -25.53 -1.67 3.25
CA HIS A 720 -25.01 -2.37 2.05
C HIS A 720 -26.04 -2.84 1.01
N VAL A 721 -27.26 -3.25 1.37
CA VAL A 721 -28.29 -3.63 0.37
C VAL A 721 -29.05 -2.45 -0.25
N ARG A 722 -28.97 -1.25 0.34
CA ARG A 722 -29.73 -0.04 -0.05
C ARG A 722 -28.86 1.03 -0.70
N ASN A 723 -27.66 1.27 -0.17
CA ASN A 723 -26.69 2.23 -0.69
C ASN A 723 -25.46 1.45 -1.18
N LYS A 724 -25.48 1.10 -2.48
CA LYS A 724 -24.50 0.22 -3.11
C LYS A 724 -24.24 0.61 -4.55
N LEU A 725 -22.97 0.72 -4.94
CA LEU A 725 -22.58 0.92 -6.34
C LEU A 725 -21.79 -0.30 -6.83
N ALA A 726 -22.13 -0.84 -7.99
CA ALA A 726 -21.42 -1.96 -8.61
C ALA A 726 -20.87 -1.57 -9.98
N PHE A 727 -19.57 -1.78 -10.22
CA PHE A 727 -18.88 -1.46 -11.48
C PHE A 727 -18.46 -2.76 -12.17
N THR A 728 -19.04 -3.07 -13.34
CA THR A 728 -18.96 -4.40 -13.95
C THR A 728 -18.67 -4.35 -15.45
N GLY A 729 -18.19 -5.44 -16.04
CA GLY A 729 -17.81 -5.49 -17.46
C GLY A 729 -16.65 -4.54 -17.77
N ALA A 730 -16.58 -3.99 -18.97
CA ALA A 730 -15.51 -3.09 -19.41
C ALA A 730 -15.64 -1.65 -18.84
N THR A 731 -16.17 -1.51 -17.62
CA THR A 731 -16.32 -0.23 -16.92
C THR A 731 -14.95 0.30 -16.50
N LYS A 732 -14.68 1.59 -16.71
CA LYS A 732 -13.36 2.20 -16.51
C LYS A 732 -13.43 3.66 -16.12
N PHE A 733 -12.43 4.10 -15.36
CA PHE A 733 -12.16 5.52 -15.08
C PHE A 733 -10.94 5.95 -15.89
N VAL A 734 -11.00 7.14 -16.50
CA VAL A 734 -9.96 7.68 -17.38
C VAL A 734 -9.85 9.20 -17.21
N LYS A 735 -8.64 9.74 -17.35
CA LYS A 735 -8.42 11.19 -17.31
C LYS A 735 -8.85 11.92 -18.59
N GLN A 736 -8.94 11.19 -19.71
CA GLN A 736 -9.38 11.69 -21.02
C GLN A 736 -10.18 10.61 -21.74
N HIS A 737 -11.19 11.00 -22.53
CA HIS A 737 -12.01 10.05 -23.26
C HIS A 737 -11.20 9.30 -24.33
N PRO A 738 -11.17 7.95 -24.35
CA PRO A 738 -10.25 7.19 -25.20
C PRO A 738 -10.50 7.38 -26.70
N GLU A 739 -11.75 7.59 -27.12
CA GLU A 739 -12.08 7.85 -28.53
C GLU A 739 -12.05 9.36 -28.91
N TYR A 740 -12.14 10.25 -27.91
CA TYR A 740 -12.37 11.69 -28.11
C TYR A 740 -11.51 12.54 -27.15
N PRO A 741 -10.17 12.34 -27.06
CA PRO A 741 -9.34 12.97 -26.04
C PRO A 741 -9.20 14.49 -26.20
N ASP A 742 -9.33 15.00 -27.43
CA ASP A 742 -9.26 16.43 -27.76
C ASP A 742 -10.64 17.13 -27.78
N ASP A 743 -11.74 16.41 -27.51
CA ASP A 743 -13.10 16.95 -27.65
C ASP A 743 -13.62 17.47 -26.30
N PRO A 744 -13.84 18.78 -26.11
CA PRO A 744 -14.35 19.30 -24.84
C PRO A 744 -15.75 18.77 -24.52
N ASP A 745 -16.56 18.35 -25.50
CA ASP A 745 -17.88 17.79 -25.25
C ASP A 745 -17.80 16.41 -24.54
N TYR A 746 -16.64 15.73 -24.58
CA TYR A 746 -16.39 14.40 -24.00
C TYR A 746 -15.41 14.37 -22.80
N ASN A 747 -14.89 15.53 -22.36
CA ASN A 747 -13.94 15.63 -21.25
C ASN A 747 -14.41 16.69 -20.21
N PRO A 748 -13.96 16.61 -18.94
CA PRO A 748 -14.26 17.62 -17.92
C PRO A 748 -13.72 19.00 -18.28
N ASP A 749 -14.27 20.03 -17.63
CA ASP A 749 -13.70 21.37 -17.72
C ASP A 749 -12.37 21.45 -16.95
N ALA A 750 -11.42 22.20 -17.51
CA ALA A 750 -10.03 22.21 -17.04
C ALA A 750 -9.84 22.80 -15.63
N ASP A 751 -10.81 23.62 -15.17
CA ASP A 751 -10.80 24.22 -13.84
C ASP A 751 -11.17 23.19 -12.74
N ASP A 752 -11.97 22.16 -13.07
CA ASP A 752 -12.43 21.12 -12.13
C ASP A 752 -11.44 19.95 -11.99
N MET A 753 -10.54 19.79 -12.96
CA MET A 753 -9.55 18.71 -12.99
C MET A 753 -8.64 18.68 -11.76
N ALA A 754 -8.46 19.80 -11.04
CA ALA A 754 -7.68 19.84 -9.80
C ALA A 754 -8.35 19.06 -8.66
N GLU A 755 -9.68 19.02 -8.61
CA GLU A 755 -10.43 18.24 -7.61
C GLU A 755 -10.63 16.80 -8.08
N ILE A 756 -11.06 16.63 -9.33
CA ILE A 756 -11.31 15.33 -9.97
C ILE A 756 -10.08 14.39 -9.88
N ASN A 757 -8.87 14.92 -10.09
CA ASN A 757 -7.65 14.11 -10.03
C ASN A 757 -7.28 13.60 -8.62
N LYS A 758 -7.91 14.09 -7.54
CA LYS A 758 -7.64 13.60 -6.18
C LYS A 758 -8.28 12.24 -5.91
N SER A 759 -9.36 11.89 -6.62
CA SER A 759 -10.14 10.67 -6.36
C SER A 759 -10.98 10.25 -7.57
N SER A 760 -10.86 8.98 -7.97
CA SER A 760 -11.81 8.36 -8.91
C SER A 760 -13.19 8.12 -8.27
N MET A 761 -13.24 7.87 -6.96
CA MET A 761 -14.48 7.52 -6.23
C MET A 761 -14.45 7.95 -4.76
N MET A 762 -15.47 8.71 -4.36
CA MET A 762 -15.61 9.30 -3.04
C MET A 762 -16.98 8.94 -2.43
N LEU A 763 -17.07 7.73 -1.85
CA LEU A 763 -18.33 7.06 -1.51
C LEU A 763 -18.41 6.65 -0.02
N PRO A 764 -18.26 7.58 0.94
CA PRO A 764 -18.28 7.25 2.36
C PRO A 764 -19.60 6.58 2.78
N GLN A 765 -19.51 5.55 3.63
CA GLN A 765 -20.61 4.67 4.06
C GLN A 765 -21.42 3.96 2.94
N TYR A 766 -20.91 3.86 1.71
CA TYR A 766 -21.48 2.98 0.68
C TYR A 766 -20.79 1.61 0.64
N SER A 767 -21.55 0.56 0.29
CA SER A 767 -20.96 -0.69 -0.20
C SER A 767 -20.58 -0.50 -1.67
N VAL A 768 -19.40 -0.96 -2.07
CA VAL A 768 -18.96 -0.88 -3.46
C VAL A 768 -18.43 -2.22 -3.94
N ASP A 769 -18.90 -2.64 -5.11
CA ASP A 769 -18.39 -3.82 -5.81
C ASP A 769 -17.66 -3.39 -7.07
N ILE A 770 -16.46 -3.91 -7.27
CA ILE A 770 -15.73 -3.83 -8.52
C ILE A 770 -15.63 -5.26 -9.08
N GLY A 771 -16.27 -5.47 -10.22
CA GLY A 771 -16.45 -6.79 -10.82
C GLY A 771 -17.57 -7.62 -10.17
N THR A 772 -17.45 -8.94 -10.30
CA THR A 772 -18.40 -9.94 -9.80
C THR A 772 -17.62 -11.21 -9.43
N ASN A 773 -18.27 -12.17 -8.76
CA ASN A 773 -17.64 -13.44 -8.38
C ASN A 773 -17.24 -14.32 -9.57
N ASN A 774 -17.80 -14.07 -10.76
CA ASN A 774 -17.36 -14.66 -12.04
C ASN A 774 -17.13 -13.54 -13.07
N ALA A 775 -16.23 -12.60 -12.75
CA ALA A 775 -15.97 -11.41 -13.55
C ALA A 775 -15.60 -11.74 -15.01
N SER A 776 -16.05 -10.92 -15.96
CA SER A 776 -15.70 -11.12 -17.37
C SER A 776 -14.19 -10.93 -17.60
N PRO A 777 -13.53 -11.74 -18.45
CA PRO A 777 -12.13 -11.51 -18.82
C PRO A 777 -11.87 -10.15 -19.49
N ASP A 778 -12.89 -9.56 -20.12
CA ASP A 778 -12.86 -8.23 -20.75
C ASP A 778 -13.01 -7.07 -19.74
N GLN A 779 -13.23 -7.35 -18.45
CA GLN A 779 -13.20 -6.33 -17.41
C GLN A 779 -11.77 -5.77 -17.29
N ASP A 780 -11.66 -4.45 -17.13
CA ASP A 780 -10.41 -3.73 -16.85
C ASP A 780 -10.75 -2.42 -16.12
N VAL A 781 -10.99 -2.54 -14.81
CA VAL A 781 -11.32 -1.38 -13.96
C VAL A 781 -10.01 -0.76 -13.48
N ARG A 782 -9.75 0.48 -13.91
CA ARG A 782 -8.59 1.25 -13.46
C ARG A 782 -9.06 2.39 -12.57
N LEU A 783 -8.46 2.51 -11.39
CA LEU A 783 -8.74 3.56 -10.42
C LEU A 783 -7.47 4.30 -10.08
N GLU A 784 -7.58 5.62 -9.95
CA GLU A 784 -6.49 6.50 -9.54
C GLU A 784 -6.91 7.39 -8.37
N GLY A 785 -5.97 7.66 -7.46
CA GLY A 785 -6.13 8.61 -6.36
C GLY A 785 -6.61 8.00 -5.03
N ALA A 786 -7.23 8.81 -4.18
CA ALA A 786 -7.78 8.36 -2.92
C ALA A 786 -9.13 7.69 -3.17
N ILE A 787 -9.24 6.39 -2.88
CA ILE A 787 -10.40 5.56 -3.16
C ILE A 787 -11.18 5.36 -1.86
N ILE A 788 -12.30 6.08 -1.70
CA ILE A 788 -13.10 6.09 -0.47
C ILE A 788 -14.36 5.27 -0.67
N ALA A 789 -14.60 4.32 0.24
CA ALA A 789 -15.86 3.60 0.36
C ALA A 789 -16.26 3.43 1.84
N GLY A 790 -17.49 2.97 2.10
CA GLY A 790 -17.84 2.36 3.40
C GLY A 790 -17.13 1.02 3.55
N VAL A 791 -17.40 0.13 2.60
CA VAL A 791 -16.80 -1.20 2.42
C VAL A 791 -16.62 -1.43 0.91
N LEU A 792 -15.54 -2.10 0.50
CA LEU A 792 -15.15 -2.28 -0.90
C LEU A 792 -14.75 -3.73 -1.19
N ASP A 793 -15.41 -4.34 -2.17
CA ASP A 793 -15.05 -5.64 -2.75
C ASP A 793 -14.53 -5.46 -4.18
N VAL A 794 -13.44 -6.15 -4.53
CA VAL A 794 -12.70 -5.99 -5.80
C VAL A 794 -12.33 -7.35 -6.39
N ARG A 795 -12.91 -7.70 -7.53
CA ARG A 795 -12.66 -8.96 -8.28
C ARG A 795 -12.49 -8.72 -9.77
N GLY A 796 -12.05 -9.74 -10.51
CA GLY A 796 -11.72 -9.62 -11.93
C GLY A 796 -10.46 -8.78 -12.14
N ASN A 797 -10.25 -8.26 -13.36
CA ASN A 797 -9.08 -7.41 -13.60
C ASN A 797 -9.33 -5.99 -13.08
N THR A 798 -8.56 -5.59 -12.08
CA THR A 798 -8.59 -4.26 -11.48
C THR A 798 -7.18 -3.75 -11.17
N MET A 799 -6.89 -2.50 -11.50
CA MET A 799 -5.64 -1.81 -11.15
C MET A 799 -5.96 -0.53 -10.37
N ILE A 800 -5.27 -0.30 -9.27
CA ILE A 800 -5.48 0.86 -8.39
C ILE A 800 -4.12 1.55 -8.15
N ASP A 801 -3.89 2.75 -8.70
CA ASP A 801 -2.71 3.60 -8.43
C ASP A 801 -3.11 4.70 -7.44
N GLY A 802 -2.88 4.48 -6.13
CA GLY A 802 -3.41 5.34 -5.08
C GLY A 802 -3.49 4.70 -3.69
N VAL A 803 -4.56 4.98 -2.95
CA VAL A 803 -4.79 4.50 -1.57
C VAL A 803 -6.26 4.10 -1.35
N LEU A 804 -6.50 2.99 -0.67
CA LEU A 804 -7.84 2.54 -0.27
C LEU A 804 -8.15 3.00 1.17
N LEU A 805 -9.19 3.83 1.33
CA LEU A 805 -9.57 4.44 2.62
C LEU A 805 -11.02 4.09 2.96
N MET A 806 -11.21 3.17 3.90
CA MET A 806 -12.54 2.67 4.25
C MET A 806 -13.13 3.42 5.45
N THR A 807 -14.45 3.59 5.48
CA THR A 807 -15.13 4.52 6.41
C THR A 807 -16.14 3.86 7.34
N PHE A 808 -16.49 2.59 7.14
CA PHE A 808 -17.41 1.87 8.02
C PHE A 808 -16.68 1.00 9.04
N GLU A 809 -16.99 1.18 10.32
CA GLU A 809 -16.48 0.38 11.44
C GLU A 809 -17.57 -0.59 11.92
N PRO A 810 -17.49 -1.90 11.60
CA PRO A 810 -18.49 -2.87 12.02
C PRO A 810 -18.36 -3.19 13.52
N VAL A 811 -19.32 -2.71 14.32
CA VAL A 811 -19.35 -2.94 15.78
C VAL A 811 -20.62 -3.72 16.15
N TYR A 812 -20.44 -4.91 16.75
CA TYR A 812 -21.57 -5.73 17.20
C TYR A 812 -22.46 -5.00 18.20
N GLY A 813 -23.77 -4.98 17.96
CA GLY A 813 -24.73 -4.22 18.78
C GLY A 813 -24.75 -2.71 18.51
N SER A 814 -24.15 -2.25 17.41
CA SER A 814 -24.38 -0.93 16.81
C SER A 814 -24.95 -1.10 15.40
N ALA A 815 -25.81 -0.20 14.93
CA ALA A 815 -26.41 -0.31 13.60
C ALA A 815 -25.34 -0.35 12.48
N PRO A 816 -25.47 -1.21 11.45
CA PRO A 816 -26.60 -2.09 11.12
C PRO A 816 -26.67 -3.42 11.89
N LEU A 817 -25.70 -3.73 12.76
CA LEU A 817 -25.62 -4.94 13.61
C LEU A 817 -26.46 -4.82 14.91
N GLU A 818 -27.50 -4.01 14.89
CA GLU A 818 -28.45 -3.79 15.99
C GLU A 818 -29.87 -3.67 15.43
N GLN A 819 -30.80 -4.41 16.03
CA GLN A 819 -32.21 -4.35 15.67
C GLN A 819 -33.07 -4.25 16.94
N TYR A 820 -33.70 -3.09 17.14
CA TYR A 820 -34.59 -2.79 18.28
C TYR A 820 -33.92 -2.92 19.67
N GLY A 821 -32.63 -2.63 19.76
CA GLY A 821 -31.82 -2.71 20.98
C GLY A 821 -31.24 -4.09 21.29
N GLU A 822 -31.45 -5.07 20.41
CA GLU A 822 -30.80 -6.38 20.46
C GLU A 822 -29.73 -6.46 19.36
N ALA A 823 -28.56 -6.99 19.69
CA ALA A 823 -27.47 -7.15 18.72
C ALA A 823 -27.78 -8.31 17.75
N VAL A 824 -27.50 -8.12 16.46
CA VAL A 824 -27.83 -9.07 15.38
C VAL A 824 -26.75 -9.07 14.30
N GLY A 825 -26.73 -10.11 13.46
CA GLY A 825 -25.73 -10.26 12.40
C GLY A 825 -24.33 -10.61 12.93
N ASN A 826 -23.33 -10.49 12.05
CA ASN A 826 -21.94 -10.84 12.30
C ASN A 826 -21.05 -9.69 11.75
N PRO A 827 -20.18 -9.05 12.58
CA PRO A 827 -19.25 -8.01 12.15
C PRO A 827 -18.28 -8.42 11.03
N ALA A 828 -17.79 -9.66 11.02
CA ALA A 828 -16.90 -10.20 9.99
C ALA A 828 -17.54 -10.22 8.58
N GLY A 829 -18.88 -10.25 8.50
CA GLY A 829 -19.64 -10.08 7.24
C GLY A 829 -19.54 -8.69 6.61
N PHE A 830 -18.72 -7.79 7.17
CA PHE A 830 -18.38 -6.48 6.61
C PHE A 830 -16.86 -6.39 6.47
N ASN A 831 -16.36 -6.76 5.29
CA ASN A 831 -14.95 -7.00 4.98
C ASN A 831 -14.52 -6.21 3.73
N VAL A 832 -13.25 -5.81 3.67
CA VAL A 832 -12.65 -5.28 2.44
C VAL A 832 -12.05 -6.45 1.68
N THR A 833 -12.69 -6.89 0.61
CA THR A 833 -12.24 -8.07 -0.13
C THR A 833 -11.50 -7.67 -1.40
N LEU A 834 -10.22 -7.97 -1.48
CA LEU A 834 -9.44 -7.87 -2.71
C LEU A 834 -9.24 -9.28 -3.25
N GLY A 835 -9.52 -9.51 -4.53
CA GLY A 835 -9.42 -10.81 -5.18
C GLY A 835 -10.46 -11.83 -4.73
N TYR A 836 -10.15 -13.10 -4.97
CA TYR A 836 -11.12 -14.18 -4.84
C TYR A 836 -11.07 -14.90 -3.49
N PHE A 837 -12.25 -15.12 -2.91
CA PHE A 837 -12.54 -16.02 -1.78
C PHE A 837 -13.79 -16.84 -2.08
N GLY A 838 -13.86 -18.07 -1.55
CA GLY A 838 -15.04 -18.93 -1.64
C GLY A 838 -15.84 -19.03 -0.32
N PRO A 839 -16.94 -19.81 -0.32
CA PRO A 839 -17.77 -20.02 0.88
C PRO A 839 -17.04 -20.69 2.05
N GLU A 840 -16.01 -21.48 1.78
CA GLU A 840 -15.15 -22.11 2.79
C GLU A 840 -14.06 -21.15 3.34
N ASP A 841 -13.94 -19.93 2.78
CA ASP A 841 -13.01 -18.89 3.24
C ASP A 841 -13.75 -17.65 3.81
N GLY A 842 -15.04 -17.80 4.12
CA GLY A 842 -15.85 -16.74 4.74
C GLY A 842 -16.63 -15.84 3.78
N ASP A 843 -16.48 -16.04 2.47
CA ASP A 843 -17.32 -15.39 1.45
C ASP A 843 -18.48 -16.31 1.04
N GLY A 844 -19.57 -16.26 1.79
CA GLY A 844 -20.79 -17.03 1.53
C GLY A 844 -21.57 -16.63 0.25
N GLU A 845 -21.10 -15.62 -0.49
CA GLU A 845 -21.62 -15.25 -1.82
C GLU A 845 -20.72 -15.73 -2.96
N GLY A 846 -19.49 -16.14 -2.64
CA GLY A 846 -18.47 -16.67 -3.55
C GLY A 846 -18.86 -18.02 -4.17
N ILE A 847 -18.16 -18.41 -5.23
CA ILE A 847 -18.40 -19.70 -5.90
C ILE A 847 -17.60 -20.79 -5.18
N ASN A 848 -18.17 -21.99 -5.07
CA ASN A 848 -17.43 -23.14 -4.54
C ASN A 848 -16.56 -23.75 -5.63
N LEU A 849 -15.26 -23.41 -5.62
CA LEU A 849 -14.29 -23.89 -6.61
C LEU A 849 -14.16 -25.43 -6.63
N SER A 850 -14.40 -26.09 -5.50
CA SER A 850 -14.33 -27.55 -5.38
C SER A 850 -15.52 -28.28 -6.02
N GLU A 851 -16.59 -27.56 -6.37
CA GLU A 851 -17.82 -28.08 -6.98
C GLU A 851 -17.94 -27.73 -8.48
N LEU A 852 -16.93 -27.10 -9.07
CA LEU A 852 -16.88 -26.81 -10.51
C LEU A 852 -16.79 -28.12 -11.31
N GLU A 853 -17.65 -28.27 -12.32
CA GLU A 853 -17.66 -29.39 -13.26
C GLU A 853 -17.79 -28.88 -14.71
N ASP A 854 -17.31 -29.66 -15.68
CA ASP A 854 -17.58 -29.48 -17.12
C ASP A 854 -19.03 -29.94 -17.38
N LEU A 855 -19.98 -29.00 -17.38
CA LEU A 855 -21.42 -29.30 -17.34
C LEU A 855 -21.99 -29.62 -18.73
N ASP A 856 -21.40 -29.08 -19.80
CA ASP A 856 -21.87 -29.29 -21.18
C ASP A 856 -20.99 -30.20 -22.05
N GLY A 857 -19.74 -30.47 -21.62
CA GLY A 857 -18.81 -31.41 -22.22
C GLY A 857 -17.84 -30.79 -23.23
N ASP A 858 -17.61 -29.47 -23.19
CA ASP A 858 -16.67 -28.77 -24.06
C ASP A 858 -15.22 -28.78 -23.55
N GLY A 859 -15.03 -29.02 -22.25
CA GLY A 859 -13.74 -29.15 -21.57
C GLY A 859 -13.31 -27.92 -20.74
N GLU A 860 -14.15 -26.89 -20.64
CA GLU A 860 -14.00 -25.80 -19.66
C GLU A 860 -14.72 -26.16 -18.35
N LEU A 861 -14.47 -25.42 -17.26
CA LEU A 861 -15.15 -25.61 -15.98
C LEU A 861 -16.29 -24.61 -15.87
N ASP A 862 -17.48 -25.04 -15.44
CA ASP A 862 -18.66 -24.19 -15.32
C ASP A 862 -19.02 -23.88 -13.86
N VAL A 863 -19.51 -22.67 -13.64
CA VAL A 863 -20.02 -22.20 -12.34
C VAL A 863 -21.49 -22.58 -12.10
N GLY A 864 -22.19 -23.10 -13.12
CA GLY A 864 -23.58 -23.57 -13.04
C GLY A 864 -24.39 -23.35 -14.33
N TRP A 865 -25.71 -23.38 -14.20
CA TRP A 865 -26.66 -23.25 -15.33
C TRP A 865 -27.43 -21.93 -15.30
N ASP A 866 -27.56 -21.29 -16.46
CA ASP A 866 -28.39 -20.11 -16.73
C ASP A 866 -29.60 -20.53 -17.58
N SER A 867 -30.83 -20.31 -17.08
CA SER A 867 -32.06 -20.80 -17.73
C SER A 867 -32.67 -19.80 -18.71
N ALA A 868 -33.01 -20.27 -19.90
CA ALA A 868 -33.61 -19.45 -20.95
C ALA A 868 -35.04 -19.00 -20.60
N ARG A 869 -35.31 -17.70 -20.70
CA ARG A 869 -36.61 -17.05 -20.43
C ARG A 869 -37.14 -16.31 -21.66
N ASP A 870 -38.48 -16.22 -21.76
CA ASP A 870 -39.16 -15.47 -22.80
C ASP A 870 -39.25 -13.96 -22.49
N GLU A 871 -39.74 -13.15 -23.44
CA GLU A 871 -39.94 -11.69 -23.27
C GLU A 871 -40.88 -11.32 -22.09
N ASN A 872 -41.53 -12.30 -21.45
CA ASN A 872 -42.41 -12.14 -20.31
C ASN A 872 -41.84 -12.77 -19.02
N GLY A 873 -40.58 -13.22 -19.01
CA GLY A 873 -39.86 -13.81 -17.86
C GLY A 873 -40.06 -15.31 -17.63
N ASN A 874 -40.88 -15.99 -18.46
CA ASN A 874 -41.21 -17.40 -18.25
C ASN A 874 -40.13 -18.31 -18.82
N LEU A 875 -39.78 -19.37 -18.09
CA LEU A 875 -38.85 -20.40 -18.54
C LEU A 875 -39.28 -21.05 -19.87
N ILE A 876 -38.35 -21.19 -20.81
CA ILE A 876 -38.57 -21.78 -22.13
C ILE A 876 -38.47 -23.32 -22.04
N PRO A 877 -39.54 -24.07 -22.34
CA PRO A 877 -39.51 -25.53 -22.23
C PRO A 877 -38.55 -26.19 -23.22
N LEU A 878 -37.85 -27.24 -22.77
CA LEU A 878 -37.00 -28.06 -23.62
C LEU A 878 -37.83 -28.86 -24.65
N GLU A 879 -39.09 -29.18 -24.34
CA GLU A 879 -40.00 -29.86 -25.28
C GLU A 879 -40.35 -28.94 -26.47
N GLY A 880 -39.70 -29.20 -27.60
CA GLY A 880 -39.95 -28.51 -28.87
C GLY A 880 -38.93 -27.42 -29.21
N TRP A 881 -37.92 -27.21 -28.37
CA TRP A 881 -36.73 -26.45 -28.70
C TRP A 881 -35.99 -27.08 -29.90
N ASP A 882 -35.41 -26.24 -30.77
CA ASP A 882 -34.75 -26.65 -32.01
C ASP A 882 -33.22 -26.66 -31.94
N GLY A 883 -32.65 -26.39 -30.76
CA GLY A 883 -31.21 -26.33 -30.51
C GLY A 883 -30.58 -24.94 -30.72
N VAL A 884 -31.39 -23.89 -30.87
CA VAL A 884 -30.91 -22.51 -31.03
C VAL A 884 -30.99 -21.75 -29.72
N HIS A 885 -29.84 -21.27 -29.24
CA HIS A 885 -29.75 -20.28 -28.16
C HIS A 885 -29.95 -18.86 -28.72
N ILE A 886 -30.58 -17.98 -27.96
CA ILE A 886 -30.71 -16.55 -28.25
C ILE A 886 -30.23 -15.78 -27.02
N GLU A 887 -29.30 -14.85 -27.20
CA GLU A 887 -28.65 -14.18 -26.05
C GLU A 887 -29.65 -13.47 -25.13
N SER A 888 -30.69 -12.83 -25.70
CA SER A 888 -31.73 -12.14 -24.93
C SER A 888 -32.69 -13.06 -24.17
N TRP A 889 -32.46 -14.37 -24.14
CA TRP A 889 -33.18 -15.31 -23.26
C TRP A 889 -32.52 -15.46 -21.90
N TYR A 890 -31.27 -15.04 -21.79
CA TYR A 890 -30.41 -15.34 -20.65
C TYR A 890 -30.17 -14.06 -19.87
N ASP A 891 -30.36 -14.12 -18.55
CA ASP A 891 -30.12 -13.00 -17.64
C ASP A 891 -28.73 -13.05 -16.99
N GLY A 892 -27.95 -14.12 -17.24
CA GLY A 892 -26.62 -14.31 -16.68
C GLY A 892 -26.64 -14.71 -15.20
N ILE A 893 -27.82 -15.05 -14.68
CA ILE A 893 -28.00 -15.51 -13.31
C ILE A 893 -27.85 -17.04 -13.30
N VAL A 894 -26.94 -17.53 -12.48
CA VAL A 894 -26.80 -18.97 -12.22
C VAL A 894 -27.94 -19.40 -11.29
N GLU A 895 -28.65 -20.45 -11.67
CA GLU A 895 -29.84 -20.94 -10.96
C GLU A 895 -29.62 -22.38 -10.45
N GLU A 896 -29.97 -22.65 -9.19
CA GLU A 896 -29.82 -23.98 -8.60
C GLU A 896 -30.79 -25.02 -9.19
N ASP A 897 -30.29 -26.25 -9.36
CA ASP A 897 -31.11 -27.43 -9.68
C ASP A 897 -32.16 -27.79 -8.61
N THR A 898 -32.07 -27.17 -7.42
CA THR A 898 -33.07 -27.31 -6.35
C THR A 898 -34.34 -26.51 -6.65
N GLU A 899 -34.22 -25.39 -7.37
CA GLU A 899 -35.33 -24.49 -7.73
C GLU A 899 -36.00 -24.87 -9.05
N ILE A 900 -35.23 -25.40 -10.01
CA ILE A 900 -35.71 -25.70 -11.37
C ILE A 900 -35.31 -27.13 -11.76
N ASP A 901 -36.28 -27.93 -12.19
CA ASP A 901 -36.09 -29.35 -12.56
C ASP A 901 -35.14 -29.53 -13.78
N PRO A 902 -33.94 -30.12 -13.61
CA PRO A 902 -32.97 -30.29 -14.68
C PRO A 902 -33.50 -31.16 -15.83
N GLY A 903 -33.45 -30.61 -17.04
CA GLY A 903 -33.93 -31.27 -18.27
C GLY A 903 -35.39 -31.00 -18.64
N THR A 904 -36.11 -30.14 -17.90
CA THR A 904 -37.46 -29.67 -18.29
C THR A 904 -37.41 -28.39 -19.15
N TYR A 905 -36.40 -27.53 -18.95
CA TYR A 905 -36.25 -26.23 -19.62
C TYR A 905 -34.94 -26.12 -20.41
N VAL A 906 -34.87 -25.16 -21.32
CA VAL A 906 -33.64 -24.82 -22.06
C VAL A 906 -32.72 -24.03 -21.14
N ARG A 907 -31.45 -24.43 -21.06
CA ARG A 907 -30.40 -23.77 -20.27
C ARG A 907 -29.09 -23.70 -21.05
N ARG A 908 -28.15 -22.86 -20.61
CA ARG A 908 -26.74 -22.89 -21.02
C ARG A 908 -25.86 -23.05 -19.79
N ALA A 909 -24.71 -23.69 -19.93
CA ALA A 909 -23.70 -23.64 -18.90
C ALA A 909 -23.07 -22.24 -18.86
N VAL A 910 -22.56 -21.83 -17.70
CA VAL A 910 -21.87 -20.55 -17.51
C VAL A 910 -20.42 -20.87 -17.16
N PRO A 911 -19.45 -20.58 -18.05
CA PRO A 911 -18.06 -20.93 -17.82
C PRO A 911 -17.47 -20.11 -16.66
N PHE A 912 -16.51 -20.68 -15.97
CA PHE A 912 -15.67 -19.99 -14.99
C PHE A 912 -14.61 -19.17 -15.71
N ASN A 913 -14.65 -17.85 -15.53
CA ASN A 913 -13.78 -16.90 -16.20
C ASN A 913 -12.38 -16.76 -15.57
N GLY A 914 -12.09 -17.54 -14.52
CA GLY A 914 -10.88 -17.39 -13.70
C GLY A 914 -10.99 -16.28 -12.65
N TYR A 915 -9.91 -16.06 -11.90
CA TYR A 915 -9.88 -15.07 -10.80
C TYR A 915 -9.71 -13.62 -11.29
N GLY A 916 -9.23 -13.42 -12.51
CA GLY A 916 -8.71 -12.14 -12.99
C GLY A 916 -7.40 -11.76 -12.29
N LYS A 917 -7.10 -10.46 -12.19
CA LYS A 917 -5.94 -9.94 -11.44
C LYS A 917 -6.26 -8.62 -10.73
N VAL A 918 -5.92 -8.51 -9.45
CA VAL A 918 -6.08 -7.26 -8.69
C VAL A 918 -4.69 -6.75 -8.28
N GLN A 919 -4.35 -5.54 -8.73
CA GLN A 919 -3.09 -4.89 -8.36
C GLN A 919 -3.38 -3.55 -7.68
N LEU A 920 -3.03 -3.45 -6.40
CA LEU A 920 -3.03 -2.20 -5.66
C LEU A 920 -1.59 -1.68 -5.56
N LYS A 921 -1.35 -0.48 -6.05
CA LYS A 921 -0.06 0.19 -6.02
C LYS A 921 -0.18 1.49 -5.23
N TYR A 922 0.51 1.55 -4.09
CA TYR A 922 0.62 2.75 -3.28
C TYR A 922 1.34 3.87 -4.04
N ASN A 923 0.75 5.06 -4.00
CA ASN A 923 1.32 6.27 -4.56
C ASN A 923 1.63 7.30 -3.46
N PRO A 924 2.89 7.37 -2.97
CA PRO A 924 3.28 8.32 -1.93
C PRO A 924 3.33 9.78 -2.41
N GLU A 925 3.20 10.03 -3.72
CA GLU A 925 3.18 11.36 -4.34
C GLU A 925 1.75 11.86 -4.61
N LEU A 926 0.73 11.10 -4.17
CA LEU A 926 -0.67 11.44 -4.37
C LEU A 926 -1.08 12.72 -3.63
N VAL A 927 -1.67 13.67 -4.36
CA VAL A 927 -2.42 14.78 -3.76
C VAL A 927 -3.71 14.25 -3.13
N LEU A 928 -3.77 14.29 -1.80
CA LEU A 928 -4.92 13.81 -1.03
C LEU A 928 -6.10 14.79 -1.07
N PRO A 929 -7.33 14.31 -0.83
CA PRO A 929 -8.46 15.18 -0.53
C PRO A 929 -8.23 16.09 0.70
N ASP A 930 -8.95 17.21 0.69
CA ASP A 930 -9.11 18.08 1.85
C ASP A 930 -10.01 17.42 2.93
N GLY A 931 -10.09 18.02 4.12
CA GLY A 931 -10.82 17.46 5.28
C GLY A 931 -10.03 16.40 6.07
N LEU A 932 -9.33 15.48 5.39
CA LEU A 932 -8.61 14.38 6.05
C LEU A 932 -7.46 14.88 6.93
N ALA A 933 -7.60 14.83 8.25
CA ALA A 933 -6.60 15.30 9.21
C ALA A 933 -5.50 14.24 9.46
N VAL A 934 -4.31 14.41 8.87
CA VAL A 934 -3.14 13.54 9.10
C VAL A 934 -1.87 14.34 9.38
N PRO A 935 -0.88 13.75 10.08
CA PRO A 935 0.47 14.30 10.21
C PRO A 935 1.10 14.70 8.87
N ILE A 936 1.85 15.80 8.87
CA ILE A 936 2.78 16.12 7.80
C ILE A 936 3.97 15.16 7.85
N SER A 937 4.38 14.64 6.70
CA SER A 937 5.51 13.74 6.57
C SER A 937 6.63 14.37 5.74
N VAL A 938 7.85 13.86 5.87
CA VAL A 938 9.05 14.41 5.23
C VAL A 938 9.78 13.35 4.41
N THR A 939 9.94 13.61 3.11
CA THR A 939 10.69 12.71 2.21
C THR A 939 12.07 13.28 1.88
N VAL A 940 13.00 12.39 1.54
CA VAL A 940 14.30 12.75 0.96
C VAL A 940 14.14 12.89 -0.54
N VAL A 941 14.48 14.06 -1.10
CA VAL A 941 14.52 14.24 -2.56
C VAL A 941 15.72 13.47 -3.12
N ARG A 942 15.45 12.32 -3.76
CA ARG A 942 16.47 11.43 -4.33
C ARG A 942 17.34 12.19 -5.37
N GLY A 943 18.62 11.84 -5.44
CA GLY A 943 19.59 12.51 -6.35
C GLY A 943 20.00 13.93 -5.97
N SER A 944 19.36 14.58 -4.98
CA SER A 944 19.67 15.97 -4.59
C SER A 944 20.93 16.14 -3.72
N TYR A 945 21.46 15.05 -3.16
CA TYR A 945 22.65 15.08 -2.29
C TYR A 945 23.89 15.60 -3.03
N THR A 946 24.53 16.63 -2.48
CA THR A 946 25.75 17.21 -3.07
C THR A 946 26.82 17.51 -2.02
N GLU A 947 28.01 16.91 -2.18
CA GLU A 947 29.22 17.30 -1.45
C GLU A 947 29.83 18.59 -2.05
N GLY A 948 30.07 19.61 -1.23
CA GLY A 948 30.64 20.84 -1.76
C GLY A 948 30.80 21.96 -0.76
N ARG A 949 31.36 23.08 -1.21
CA ARG A 949 31.29 24.31 -0.44
C ARG A 949 29.98 25.00 -0.81
N PHE A 950 29.09 25.16 0.17
CA PHE A 950 27.88 25.95 0.05
C PHE A 950 28.16 27.32 -0.59
N VAL A 951 27.46 27.60 -1.69
CA VAL A 951 27.42 28.92 -2.33
C VAL A 951 26.00 29.40 -2.14
N ILE A 952 25.83 30.44 -1.32
CA ILE A 952 24.62 31.26 -1.41
C ILE A 952 24.74 31.97 -2.75
N GLU A 953 23.92 31.61 -3.72
CA GLU A 953 23.69 32.45 -4.88
C GLU A 953 22.89 33.67 -4.37
N GLU A 954 23.62 34.72 -3.99
CA GLU A 954 23.01 36.05 -3.92
C GLU A 954 22.55 36.37 -5.34
N GLU A 955 21.23 36.43 -5.57
CA GLU A 955 20.69 37.02 -6.78
C GLU A 955 21.28 38.43 -6.92
N GLU A 956 22.15 38.62 -7.93
CA GLU A 956 22.62 39.95 -8.31
C GLU A 956 21.44 40.71 -8.93
N GLY A 957 20.62 41.33 -8.07
CA GLY A 957 19.47 42.13 -8.47
C GLY A 957 19.88 43.17 -9.53
N GLU A 958 19.16 43.15 -10.65
CA GLU A 958 19.49 43.94 -11.84
C GLU A 958 19.66 45.44 -11.53
N GLY A 959 20.89 45.93 -11.72
CA GLY A 959 21.25 47.33 -11.51
C GLY A 959 21.55 48.09 -12.80
N GLU A 960 20.50 48.71 -13.37
CA GLU A 960 20.46 49.65 -14.54
C GLU A 960 20.95 49.17 -15.93
#